data_AF-A0A1V8UEK6-F1
#
_entry.id   AF-A0A1V8UEK6-F1
#
_cell.length_a   1.000
_cell.length_b   1.000
_cell.length_c   1.000
_cell.angle_alpha   90.00
_cell.angle_beta   90.00
_cell.angle_gamma   90.00
#
_symmetry.space_group_name_H-M   'P 1'
#
loop_
_entity.id
_entity.type
_entity.pdbx_description
1 polymer ?
#
loop_
_entity_poly.entity_id
_entity_poly.type
_entity_poly.pdbx_seq_one_letter_code
_entity_poly.pdbx_strand_id
1 'polypeptide(L)'
;MQSLARPACRQLARHVRHTERSLASFAVPAARLTPRRRHYATSRRPLYDDGSARSAVINVLNNIASKREVQQYLAQFTSVSSQQFAVIKVGGAIMTDYLDELCASLRNLNQMGLFPVVIHGAGPQLNKMLEKAGVEPEYKEGIRITDGKTLGIARKLFLEENLKLVEALEAWGVRARPITSGVLMAQYKDKDVYKFVGEVNDVQTASVKAAIAEGYIPVLTCMAESVDGQVLNVNADKAAAELARALVPLKIVYLSEKGGIHDKETGKLIEAINLDEEYEGYMKKPWVIHGTRSKIRDIKTLLDDLPRSSSVAIIHPESLERELFTHSGAGTLIRRGTKLQQATSIADFDDLAKLKQTLVRDREGLDSKSVVDRYLESLKDRQFRAYYDENFEALAIVLPPTEGKPPLAHLATLTMTRSAWLSNIADNVFQSLKRDFPKLAWTVKQDDENLTWFSEKADGSIARQGEVLFWYGIDSPEEVRELMSDFVQHGRQMFGDTNLESQLHRAAAAAQRIRSGAAKLQGMRQQATAYHTSARRPQLREAKQVEQRRGYATTNPNPPLGIKNSEKNYPAKVALIGARGYTGKALVELLDRHPNMDLCHVSSRELVGKKLENYKKKEIIYESLSPDDVRRMAEKKEIDCWVMALPNGVCKPFVDAINESGHKEAVIVDLSADYRFDSSWTYGLPELVQRNRIASATRISNPGCYATAAQLGIAPLLDYLAPQPAQPTVFGVSGYSGAGTKPSPKNDVNNLADNLIPYSLTDHIHEREISSQLGTEVAFIPHVAMWFAGIHHTISLPLSKSMASRDVRQLYQNRYDKEKLVKVSGESPLVKNISGKHGVEIGGFAVHSSGKRAVVNVTIDNLLKGAATQCLQNMNLALGYGEYEGIPL
;
A
#
# COMPACT_ATOMS: atom_id res chain seq x y z
N MET A 1 -0.42 48.44 -60.17
CA MET A 1 0.34 49.57 -59.58
C MET A 1 1.65 48.95 -59.08
N GLN A 2 2.77 49.16 -59.78
CA GLN A 2 3.70 50.30 -59.65
C GLN A 2 4.47 50.30 -58.30
N SER A 3 5.81 50.43 -58.21
CA SER A 3 6.96 50.21 -59.15
C SER A 3 8.28 50.76 -58.56
N LEU A 4 9.43 50.34 -59.15
CA LEU A 4 10.85 50.75 -58.97
C LEU A 4 11.62 49.95 -57.89
N ALA A 5 12.93 49.64 -57.98
CA ALA A 5 13.96 49.64 -59.06
C ALA A 5 14.94 48.45 -58.78
N ARG A 6 15.70 47.80 -59.69
CA ARG A 6 16.58 48.14 -60.84
C ARG A 6 17.93 48.82 -60.48
N PRO A 7 19.07 48.49 -61.15
CA PRO A 7 19.46 47.17 -61.75
C PRO A 7 20.99 46.80 -61.77
N ALA A 8 21.30 45.52 -62.03
CA ALA A 8 22.55 44.98 -62.66
C ALA A 8 23.91 45.10 -61.88
N CYS A 9 25.03 44.41 -62.22
CA CYS A 9 25.44 43.67 -63.45
C CYS A 9 26.63 42.68 -63.20
N ARG A 10 26.72 41.56 -63.97
CA ARG A 10 27.94 40.83 -64.51
C ARG A 10 29.20 40.51 -63.64
N GLN A 11 30.07 39.50 -63.91
CA GLN A 11 30.00 38.18 -64.61
C GLN A 11 31.29 37.33 -64.37
N LEU A 12 31.16 36.00 -64.24
CA LEU A 12 32.13 34.88 -64.48
C LEU A 12 33.68 35.05 -64.48
N ALA A 13 34.31 34.43 -63.46
CA ALA A 13 35.34 33.35 -63.51
C ALA A 13 36.68 33.41 -64.30
N ARG A 14 37.81 33.22 -63.57
CA ARG A 14 38.98 32.33 -63.86
C ARG A 14 39.91 32.30 -62.60
N HIS A 15 40.24 31.15 -61.98
CA HIS A 15 41.30 30.16 -62.30
C HIS A 15 42.76 30.67 -62.17
N VAL A 16 43.56 30.11 -61.23
CA VAL A 16 44.87 29.42 -61.48
C VAL A 16 45.59 28.97 -60.17
N ARG A 17 45.93 27.67 -60.12
CA ARG A 17 47.04 26.92 -59.45
C ARG A 17 47.66 27.38 -58.11
N HIS A 18 47.72 26.43 -57.16
CA HIS A 18 48.81 26.28 -56.18
C HIS A 18 50.02 25.54 -56.77
N THR A 19 51.19 25.65 -56.12
CA THR A 19 52.39 24.82 -56.36
C THR A 19 53.06 24.43 -55.03
N GLU A 20 53.57 23.20 -54.93
CA GLU A 20 54.55 22.76 -53.92
C GLU A 20 55.96 23.33 -54.28
N ARG A 21 57.07 23.31 -53.51
CA ARG A 21 57.77 22.34 -52.62
C ARG A 21 58.94 23.14 -51.93
N SER A 22 59.76 22.72 -50.95
CA SER A 22 59.93 21.56 -50.05
C SER A 22 60.96 21.93 -48.92
N LEU A 23 61.57 20.92 -48.27
CA LEU A 23 62.77 20.96 -47.37
C LEU A 23 62.58 21.57 -45.95
N ALA A 24 63.19 21.04 -44.88
CA ALA A 24 63.73 19.69 -44.61
C ALA A 24 63.80 19.46 -43.08
N SER A 25 63.95 18.22 -42.61
CA SER A 25 63.74 17.83 -41.20
C SER A 25 65.01 17.46 -40.42
N PHE A 26 64.97 17.61 -39.08
CA PHE A 26 65.68 16.75 -38.12
C PHE A 26 64.82 16.54 -36.85
N ALA A 27 65.03 15.42 -36.15
CA ALA A 27 64.25 14.94 -34.99
C ALA A 27 64.93 15.35 -33.65
N VAL A 28 64.53 14.97 -32.41
CA VAL A 28 64.17 13.67 -31.77
C VAL A 28 63.59 14.00 -30.35
N PRO A 29 62.86 13.15 -29.59
CA PRO A 29 61.81 12.16 -29.89
C PRO A 29 60.45 12.53 -29.24
N ALA A 30 59.38 11.77 -29.53
CA ALA A 30 58.15 11.75 -28.72
C ALA A 30 57.74 10.30 -28.38
N ALA A 31 57.43 10.04 -27.11
CA ALA A 31 57.04 8.70 -26.65
C ALA A 31 55.62 8.31 -27.09
N ARG A 32 55.37 7.00 -27.28
CA ARG A 32 54.08 6.48 -27.74
C ARG A 32 52.99 6.66 -26.67
N LEU A 33 51.97 7.46 -26.96
CA LEU A 33 50.68 7.42 -26.28
C LEU A 33 49.59 6.98 -27.26
N THR A 34 49.00 5.81 -27.02
CA THR A 34 47.89 5.28 -27.81
C THR A 34 46.57 5.97 -27.44
N PRO A 35 45.75 6.42 -28.41
CA PRO A 35 44.49 7.08 -28.11
C PRO A 35 43.44 6.08 -27.61
N ARG A 36 43.35 5.91 -26.30
CA ARG A 36 42.40 5.00 -25.64
C ARG A 36 40.98 5.59 -25.71
N ARG A 37 40.26 5.33 -26.81
CA ARG A 37 38.84 5.68 -27.00
C ARG A 37 38.03 5.25 -25.76
N ARG A 38 37.52 6.22 -24.98
CA ARG A 38 36.47 5.95 -23.98
C ARG A 38 35.16 5.72 -24.73
N HIS A 39 34.66 4.49 -24.71
CA HIS A 39 33.31 4.19 -25.15
C HIS A 39 32.32 4.70 -24.10
N TYR A 40 31.34 5.50 -24.50
CA TYR A 40 30.16 5.79 -23.69
C TYR A 40 29.25 4.55 -23.68
N ALA A 41 29.55 3.61 -22.79
CA ALA A 41 28.73 2.44 -22.58
C ALA A 41 27.59 2.77 -21.61
N THR A 42 26.35 2.88 -22.10
CA THR A 42 25.13 3.05 -21.30
C THR A 42 24.70 1.72 -20.65
N SER A 43 25.61 1.10 -19.90
CA SER A 43 25.31 -0.12 -19.15
C SER A 43 24.37 0.18 -17.99
N ARG A 44 23.06 0.00 -18.19
CA ARG A 44 22.09 -0.18 -17.10
C ARG A 44 22.49 -1.41 -16.29
N ARG A 45 23.22 -1.21 -15.19
CA ARG A 45 23.33 -2.23 -14.13
C ARG A 45 21.95 -2.38 -13.47
N PRO A 46 21.50 -3.61 -13.15
CA PRO A 46 20.34 -3.79 -12.30
C PRO A 46 20.68 -3.30 -10.88
N LEU A 47 20.04 -2.22 -10.45
CA LEU A 47 20.25 -1.61 -9.13
C LEU A 47 19.15 -2.02 -8.14
N TYR A 48 19.11 -3.31 -7.84
CA TYR A 48 18.61 -3.84 -6.58
C TYR A 48 19.51 -5.01 -6.17
N ASP A 49 20.38 -4.76 -5.19
CA ASP A 49 21.09 -5.82 -4.48
C ASP A 49 20.14 -6.38 -3.41
N ASP A 50 19.89 -7.70 -3.44
CA ASP A 50 19.05 -8.40 -2.47
C ASP A 50 19.55 -8.20 -1.02
N GLY A 51 20.86 -7.98 -0.84
CA GLY A 51 21.44 -7.60 0.45
C GLY A 51 20.91 -6.26 0.97
N SER A 52 20.72 -5.28 0.09
CA SER A 52 20.29 -3.92 0.45
C SER A 52 18.81 -3.83 0.82
N ALA A 53 17.96 -4.66 0.22
CA ALA A 53 16.56 -4.75 0.63
C ALA A 53 16.43 -5.40 2.01
N ARG A 54 17.25 -6.44 2.26
CA ARG A 54 17.28 -7.15 3.54
C ARG A 54 17.83 -6.30 4.69
N SER A 55 18.85 -5.47 4.47
CA SER A 55 19.36 -4.54 5.50
C SER A 55 18.31 -3.50 5.88
N ALA A 56 17.63 -2.90 4.90
CA ALA A 56 16.56 -1.93 5.17
C ALA A 56 15.43 -2.54 6.00
N VAL A 57 14.93 -3.74 5.63
CA VAL A 57 13.88 -4.43 6.38
C VAL A 57 14.32 -4.82 7.81
N ILE A 58 15.57 -5.22 8.02
CA ILE A 58 16.09 -5.52 9.36
C ILE A 58 16.15 -4.25 10.23
N ASN A 59 16.62 -3.13 9.71
CA ASN A 59 16.67 -1.87 10.47
C ASN A 59 15.27 -1.37 10.85
N VAL A 60 14.30 -1.53 9.95
CA VAL A 60 12.87 -1.25 10.22
C VAL A 60 12.35 -2.11 11.37
N LEU A 61 12.62 -3.41 11.35
CA LEU A 61 12.18 -4.33 12.41
C LEU A 61 12.88 -4.06 13.75
N ASN A 62 14.14 -3.63 13.73
CA ASN A 62 14.89 -3.25 14.94
C ASN A 62 14.37 -1.93 15.56
N ASN A 63 13.84 -1.02 14.74
CA ASN A 63 13.32 0.29 15.15
C ASN A 63 11.82 0.29 15.53
N ILE A 64 11.17 -0.89 15.56
CA ILE A 64 9.75 -1.07 15.88
C ILE A 64 9.62 -1.90 17.16
N ALA A 65 8.97 -1.34 18.18
CA ALA A 65 8.67 -2.03 19.44
C ALA A 65 7.27 -2.66 19.44
N SER A 66 6.31 -2.12 18.68
CA SER A 66 4.89 -2.47 18.78
C SER A 66 4.18 -2.72 17.45
N LYS A 67 3.09 -3.52 17.50
CA LYS A 67 2.15 -3.70 16.38
C LYS A 67 1.52 -2.38 15.90
N ARG A 68 1.36 -1.39 16.81
CA ARG A 68 0.86 -0.04 16.48
C ARG A 68 1.86 0.69 15.59
N GLU A 69 3.15 0.65 15.92
CA GLU A 69 4.23 1.24 15.10
C GLU A 69 4.36 0.55 13.73
N VAL A 70 4.21 -0.78 13.63
CA VAL A 70 4.13 -1.46 12.31
C VAL A 70 3.02 -0.86 11.44
N GLN A 71 1.83 -0.64 12.01
CA GLN A 71 0.71 -0.08 11.25
C GLN A 71 0.91 1.41 10.92
N GLN A 72 1.54 2.19 11.81
CA GLN A 72 1.89 3.60 11.56
C GLN A 72 2.95 3.73 10.45
N TYR A 73 4.01 2.93 10.52
CA TYR A 73 5.04 2.80 9.48
C TYR A 73 4.38 2.49 8.13
N LEU A 74 3.57 1.43 8.06
CA LEU A 74 2.91 1.03 6.81
C LEU A 74 1.95 2.11 6.28
N ALA A 75 1.19 2.77 7.15
CA ALA A 75 0.29 3.86 6.75
C ALA A 75 1.05 5.02 6.11
N GLN A 76 2.16 5.47 6.72
CA GLN A 76 3.01 6.53 6.18
C GLN A 76 3.64 6.13 4.84
N PHE A 77 4.16 4.90 4.72
CA PHE A 77 4.75 4.38 3.48
C PHE A 77 3.76 4.19 2.33
N THR A 78 2.48 3.92 2.62
CA THR A 78 1.45 3.73 1.58
C THR A 78 0.76 5.01 1.10
N SER A 79 0.86 6.12 1.84
CA SER A 79 0.03 7.32 1.63
C SER A 79 0.74 8.47 0.88
N VAL A 80 2.08 8.46 0.80
CA VAL A 80 2.85 9.67 0.51
C VAL A 80 3.58 9.59 -0.83
N SER A 81 3.47 10.65 -1.65
CA SER A 81 4.33 10.82 -2.82
C SER A 81 5.77 11.11 -2.38
N SER A 82 6.79 10.53 -3.02
CA SER A 82 8.18 10.60 -2.54
C SER A 82 8.73 12.02 -2.40
N GLN A 83 8.11 13.01 -3.05
CA GLN A 83 8.45 14.44 -2.97
C GLN A 83 7.95 15.13 -1.68
N GLN A 84 7.05 14.50 -0.93
CA GLN A 84 6.38 15.06 0.26
C GLN A 84 6.74 14.33 1.55
N PHE A 85 7.79 13.50 1.52
CA PHE A 85 8.18 12.69 2.68
C PHE A 85 8.67 13.54 3.86
N ALA A 86 9.85 14.17 3.71
CA ALA A 86 10.44 14.97 4.78
C ALA A 86 11.33 16.11 4.28
N VAL A 87 11.39 17.21 5.04
CA VAL A 87 12.41 18.25 4.95
C VAL A 87 13.31 18.15 6.19
N ILE A 88 14.62 17.98 6.00
CA ILE A 88 15.59 17.77 7.08
C ILE A 88 16.57 18.94 7.10
N LYS A 89 16.54 19.73 8.18
CA LYS A 89 17.51 20.78 8.46
C LYS A 89 18.69 20.21 9.26
N VAL A 90 19.89 20.34 8.70
CA VAL A 90 21.16 19.93 9.32
C VAL A 90 21.86 21.14 9.94
N GLY A 91 22.33 20.99 11.18
CA GLY A 91 23.17 21.98 11.87
C GLY A 91 24.66 21.85 11.53
N GLY A 92 25.42 22.95 11.57
CA GLY A 92 26.85 22.93 11.22
C GLY A 92 27.73 22.10 12.16
N ALA A 93 27.31 21.90 13.42
CA ALA A 93 27.94 20.95 14.33
C ALA A 93 27.73 19.49 13.87
N ILE A 94 26.51 19.12 13.43
CA ILE A 94 26.24 17.80 12.84
C ILE A 94 27.15 17.53 11.64
N MET A 95 27.37 18.54 10.79
CA MET A 95 28.32 18.48 9.67
C MET A 95 29.80 18.30 10.07
N THR A 96 30.15 18.54 11.33
CA THR A 96 31.53 18.43 11.84
C THR A 96 31.73 17.17 12.66
N ASP A 97 30.79 16.89 13.57
CA ASP A 97 30.98 15.97 14.70
C ASP A 97 30.09 14.70 14.61
N TYR A 98 29.09 14.68 13.72
CA TYR A 98 28.11 13.58 13.57
C TYR A 98 27.75 13.28 12.09
N LEU A 99 28.75 13.32 11.20
CA LEU A 99 28.55 13.24 9.76
C LEU A 99 28.29 11.80 9.28
N ASP A 100 28.94 10.80 9.89
CA ASP A 100 28.76 9.40 9.49
C ASP A 100 27.42 8.83 9.99
N GLU A 101 26.98 9.24 11.18
CA GLU A 101 25.65 8.93 11.73
C GLU A 101 24.55 9.50 10.83
N LEU A 102 24.71 10.76 10.39
CA LEU A 102 23.82 11.39 9.41
C LEU A 102 23.80 10.64 8.08
N CYS A 103 24.96 10.24 7.55
CA CYS A 103 25.05 9.52 6.28
C CYS A 103 24.46 8.10 6.38
N ALA A 104 24.68 7.40 7.49
CA ALA A 104 24.11 6.08 7.75
C ALA A 104 22.58 6.11 7.80
N SER A 105 21.98 7.06 8.53
CA SER A 105 20.52 7.21 8.59
C SER A 105 19.91 7.65 7.25
N LEU A 106 20.54 8.61 6.54
CA LEU A 106 20.08 9.02 5.20
C LEU A 106 20.21 7.89 4.16
N ARG A 107 21.23 7.03 4.25
CA ARG A 107 21.36 5.83 3.42
C ARG A 107 20.22 4.86 3.66
N ASN A 108 19.87 4.59 4.92
CA ASN A 108 18.81 3.64 5.24
C ASN A 108 17.45 4.13 4.70
N LEU A 109 17.14 5.43 4.80
CA LEU A 109 15.98 6.04 4.13
C LEU A 109 16.03 5.89 2.60
N ASN A 110 17.20 6.11 1.98
CA ASN A 110 17.39 5.97 0.54
C ASN A 110 17.16 4.52 0.06
N GLN A 111 17.62 3.52 0.82
CA GLN A 111 17.36 2.09 0.57
C GLN A 111 15.87 1.73 0.68
N MET A 112 15.10 2.44 1.50
CA MET A 112 13.64 2.31 1.60
C MET A 112 12.88 3.04 0.47
N GLY A 113 13.58 3.68 -0.48
CA GLY A 113 12.96 4.46 -1.56
C GLY A 113 12.46 5.84 -1.14
N LEU A 114 12.96 6.37 -0.02
CA LEU A 114 12.60 7.70 0.50
C LEU A 114 13.71 8.71 0.19
N PHE A 115 13.31 9.91 -0.22
CA PHE A 115 14.20 10.96 -0.68
C PHE A 115 13.94 12.26 0.09
N PRO A 116 14.36 12.35 1.37
CA PRO A 116 14.20 13.56 2.16
C PRO A 116 14.94 14.75 1.51
N VAL A 117 14.37 15.95 1.62
CA VAL A 117 15.01 17.18 1.15
C VAL A 117 15.90 17.73 2.26
N VAL A 118 17.21 17.71 2.05
CA VAL A 118 18.19 18.11 3.05
C VAL A 118 18.58 19.57 2.84
N ILE A 119 18.57 20.38 3.90
CA ILE A 119 19.09 21.76 3.89
C ILE A 119 20.07 21.96 5.05
N HIS A 120 21.29 22.43 4.78
CA HIS A 120 22.34 22.55 5.79
C HIS A 120 22.73 24.01 6.09
N GLY A 121 23.17 24.25 7.34
CA GLY A 121 23.81 25.48 7.78
C GLY A 121 25.24 25.24 8.27
N ALA A 122 26.14 26.23 8.16
CA ALA A 122 27.56 26.13 8.52
C ALA A 122 28.00 27.16 9.58
N GLY A 123 27.11 27.47 10.54
CA GLY A 123 27.28 28.58 11.49
C GLY A 123 28.58 28.57 12.33
N PRO A 124 28.92 27.47 13.02
CA PRO A 124 30.16 27.37 13.80
C PRO A 124 31.42 27.45 12.94
N GLN A 125 31.41 26.83 11.75
CA GLN A 125 32.52 26.90 10.79
C GLN A 125 32.73 28.32 10.27
N LEU A 126 31.65 29.06 10.03
CA LEU A 126 31.70 30.44 9.52
C LEU A 126 32.39 31.37 10.52
N ASN A 127 32.12 31.24 11.83
CA ASN A 127 32.83 32.02 12.85
C ASN A 127 34.34 31.74 12.80
N LYS A 128 34.74 30.46 12.84
CA LYS A 128 36.15 30.03 12.75
C LYS A 128 36.86 30.50 11.47
N MET A 129 36.13 30.71 10.36
CA MET A 129 36.69 31.24 9.11
C MET A 129 36.77 32.77 9.08
N LEU A 130 35.81 33.49 9.68
CA LEU A 130 35.83 34.94 9.78
C LEU A 130 36.95 35.41 10.73
N GLU A 131 37.10 34.74 11.88
CA GLU A 131 38.21 34.92 12.82
C GLU A 131 39.57 34.77 12.11
N LYS A 132 39.78 33.68 11.36
CA LYS A 132 40.98 33.44 10.56
C LYS A 132 41.21 34.45 9.43
N ALA A 133 40.17 35.14 8.98
CA ALA A 133 40.23 36.15 7.92
C ALA A 133 40.37 37.59 8.45
N GLY A 134 40.49 37.77 9.78
CA GLY A 134 40.52 39.08 10.43
C GLY A 134 39.21 39.85 10.20
N VAL A 135 38.07 39.18 10.36
CA VAL A 135 36.72 39.77 10.28
C VAL A 135 35.97 39.40 11.55
N GLU A 136 35.62 40.39 12.37
CA GLU A 136 34.86 40.15 13.59
C GLU A 136 33.37 39.86 13.27
N PRO A 137 32.76 38.79 13.82
CA PRO A 137 31.35 38.50 13.61
C PRO A 137 30.38 39.51 14.26
N GLU A 138 29.94 40.52 13.50
CA GLU A 138 28.87 41.44 13.90
C GLU A 138 27.48 40.74 13.98
N TYR A 139 26.75 40.96 15.07
CA TYR A 139 25.36 40.51 15.24
C TYR A 139 24.46 41.63 15.77
N LYS A 140 23.23 41.72 15.23
CA LYS A 140 22.14 42.56 15.76
C LYS A 140 20.87 41.73 15.77
N GLU A 141 20.11 41.79 16.87
CA GLU A 141 18.87 41.01 17.08
C GLU A 141 19.02 39.47 16.86
N GLY A 142 20.26 38.95 17.01
CA GLY A 142 20.60 37.55 16.75
C GLY A 142 20.84 37.22 15.27
N ILE A 143 20.71 38.19 14.37
CA ILE A 143 21.03 38.09 12.93
C ILE A 143 22.48 38.55 12.71
N ARG A 144 23.26 37.78 11.94
CA ARG A 144 24.63 38.16 11.56
C ARG A 144 24.59 39.24 10.48
N ILE A 145 25.19 40.41 10.74
CA ILE A 145 25.37 41.44 9.72
C ILE A 145 26.35 40.89 8.68
N THR A 146 25.98 40.89 7.40
CA THR A 146 26.73 40.18 6.35
C THR A 146 27.22 41.15 5.29
N ASP A 147 28.40 41.74 5.46
CA ASP A 147 29.03 42.59 4.44
C ASP A 147 29.56 41.77 3.24
N GLY A 148 30.09 42.44 2.20
CA GLY A 148 30.59 41.76 1.01
C GLY A 148 31.76 40.80 1.27
N LYS A 149 32.64 41.13 2.23
CA LYS A 149 33.77 40.27 2.63
C LYS A 149 33.27 39.02 3.37
N THR A 150 32.33 39.21 4.30
CA THR A 150 31.64 38.14 5.04
C THR A 150 30.85 37.23 4.10
N LEU A 151 30.12 37.80 3.13
CA LEU A 151 29.36 37.04 2.13
C LEU A 151 30.28 36.18 1.26
N GLY A 152 31.44 36.70 0.83
CA GLY A 152 32.42 35.93 0.06
C GLY A 152 32.95 34.71 0.82
N ILE A 153 33.26 34.89 2.10
CA ILE A 153 33.70 33.79 3.00
C ILE A 153 32.56 32.79 3.24
N ALA A 154 31.35 33.29 3.53
CA ALA A 154 30.17 32.45 3.75
C ALA A 154 29.80 31.62 2.52
N ARG A 155 29.75 32.24 1.32
CA ARG A 155 29.44 31.55 0.07
C ARG A 155 30.45 30.45 -0.23
N LYS A 156 31.75 30.72 -0.04
CA LYS A 156 32.80 29.70 -0.19
C LYS A 156 32.55 28.51 0.74
N LEU A 157 32.40 28.77 2.04
CA LEU A 157 32.16 27.73 3.04
C LEU A 157 30.88 26.92 2.78
N PHE A 158 29.78 27.57 2.38
CA PHE A 158 28.53 26.87 2.09
C PHE A 158 28.67 25.91 0.91
N LEU A 159 29.43 26.26 -0.13
CA LEU A 159 29.72 25.36 -1.24
C LEU A 159 30.64 24.20 -0.82
N GLU A 160 31.65 24.48 0.01
CA GLU A 160 32.58 23.46 0.53
C GLU A 160 31.87 22.44 1.44
N GLU A 161 31.04 22.87 2.40
CA GLU A 161 30.26 21.95 3.25
C GLU A 161 29.12 21.25 2.48
N ASN A 162 28.56 21.85 1.42
CA ASN A 162 27.56 21.19 0.56
C ASN A 162 28.18 20.02 -0.20
N LEU A 163 29.34 20.25 -0.84
CA LEU A 163 30.06 19.22 -1.56
C LEU A 163 30.52 18.11 -0.61
N LYS A 164 31.09 18.45 0.55
CA LYS A 164 31.47 17.50 1.60
C LYS A 164 30.32 16.59 2.04
N LEU A 165 29.10 17.13 2.21
CA LEU A 165 27.93 16.31 2.54
C LEU A 165 27.54 15.37 1.39
N VAL A 166 27.59 15.85 0.15
CA VAL A 166 27.29 15.03 -1.04
C VAL A 166 28.33 13.93 -1.24
N GLU A 167 29.62 14.24 -1.12
CA GLU A 167 30.72 13.26 -1.24
C GLU A 167 30.67 12.20 -0.14
N ALA A 168 30.35 12.59 1.10
CA ALA A 168 30.13 11.64 2.19
C ALA A 168 28.93 10.72 1.91
N LEU A 169 27.81 11.28 1.45
CA LEU A 169 26.63 10.50 1.08
C LEU A 169 26.92 9.53 -0.09
N GLU A 170 27.61 9.98 -1.15
CA GLU A 170 28.00 9.10 -2.26
C GLU A 170 28.98 8.00 -1.82
N ALA A 171 29.91 8.28 -0.89
CA ALA A 171 30.79 7.27 -0.30
C ALA A 171 30.03 6.23 0.54
N TRP A 172 28.95 6.62 1.23
CA TRP A 172 28.01 5.73 1.89
C TRP A 172 27.03 5.02 0.93
N GLY A 173 27.18 5.21 -0.39
CA GLY A 173 26.38 4.58 -1.45
C GLY A 173 25.06 5.27 -1.77
N VAL A 174 24.85 6.48 -1.24
CA VAL A 174 23.61 7.27 -1.37
C VAL A 174 23.71 8.19 -2.57
N ARG A 175 22.68 8.18 -3.44
CA ARG A 175 22.60 9.12 -4.55
C ARG A 175 22.18 10.50 -4.02
N ALA A 176 23.13 11.40 -3.81
CA ALA A 176 22.89 12.78 -3.42
C ALA A 176 23.03 13.74 -4.62
N ARG A 177 22.35 14.90 -4.60
CA ARG A 177 22.51 15.95 -5.62
C ARG A 177 22.71 17.31 -4.96
N PRO A 178 23.83 18.01 -5.20
CA PRO A 178 24.03 19.37 -4.71
C PRO A 178 23.08 20.34 -5.42
N ILE A 179 22.40 21.20 -4.66
CA ILE A 179 21.54 22.27 -5.18
C ILE A 179 21.89 23.57 -4.44
N THR A 180 22.82 24.32 -5.01
CA THR A 180 23.51 25.45 -4.36
C THR A 180 22.94 26.84 -4.67
N SER A 181 21.93 26.90 -5.54
CA SER A 181 21.34 28.11 -6.14
C SER A 181 20.01 27.77 -6.81
N GLY A 182 19.19 28.77 -7.17
CA GLY A 182 17.96 28.58 -7.94
C GLY A 182 16.85 27.79 -7.23
N VAL A 183 16.77 27.88 -5.91
CA VAL A 183 15.64 27.36 -5.11
C VAL A 183 15.06 28.45 -4.22
N LEU A 184 15.86 29.02 -3.31
CA LEU A 184 15.41 30.04 -2.38
C LEU A 184 15.53 31.42 -3.04
N MET A 185 14.40 32.10 -3.24
CA MET A 185 14.38 33.49 -3.69
C MET A 185 14.17 34.41 -2.47
N ALA A 186 14.93 35.51 -2.40
CA ALA A 186 14.86 36.43 -1.27
C ALA A 186 14.95 37.91 -1.68
N GLN A 187 14.36 38.76 -0.86
CA GLN A 187 14.58 40.21 -0.86
C GLN A 187 15.53 40.58 0.28
N TYR A 188 16.18 41.74 0.19
CA TYR A 188 16.99 42.27 1.30
C TYR A 188 16.09 42.49 2.53
N LYS A 189 16.48 41.94 3.69
CA LYS A 189 15.68 42.09 4.92
C LYS A 189 15.69 43.53 5.44
N ASP A 190 16.88 44.10 5.51
CA ASP A 190 17.17 45.53 5.65
C ASP A 190 18.59 45.71 5.12
N LYS A 191 18.75 46.47 4.04
CA LYS A 191 20.02 46.59 3.33
C LYS A 191 21.03 47.48 4.07
N ASP A 192 20.55 48.45 4.83
CA ASP A 192 21.40 49.42 5.53
C ASP A 192 21.83 48.87 6.89
N VAL A 193 20.96 48.09 7.55
CA VAL A 193 21.23 47.45 8.85
C VAL A 193 21.95 46.11 8.70
N TYR A 194 21.44 45.20 7.85
CA TYR A 194 21.93 43.82 7.79
C TYR A 194 22.84 43.52 6.58
N LYS A 195 22.99 44.47 5.65
CA LYS A 195 23.80 44.35 4.42
C LYS A 195 23.27 43.21 3.52
N PHE A 196 24.07 42.20 3.16
CA PHE A 196 23.66 41.10 2.27
C PHE A 196 22.92 39.96 2.99
N VAL A 197 21.88 40.30 3.76
CA VAL A 197 20.99 39.34 4.44
C VAL A 197 19.61 39.35 3.80
N GLY A 198 19.12 38.15 3.49
CA GLY A 198 17.85 37.94 2.80
C GLY A 198 16.71 37.53 3.73
N GLU A 199 15.50 37.93 3.37
CA GLU A 199 14.26 37.30 3.82
C GLU A 199 13.63 36.60 2.62
N VAL A 200 13.41 35.28 2.74
CA VAL A 200 12.90 34.44 1.65
C VAL A 200 11.44 34.79 1.37
N ASN A 201 11.11 34.93 0.08
CA ASN A 201 9.79 35.37 -0.38
C ASN A 201 9.20 34.50 -1.50
N ASP A 202 9.96 33.57 -2.08
CA ASP A 202 9.50 32.55 -3.03
C ASP A 202 10.46 31.33 -3.00
N VAL A 203 9.97 30.15 -3.38
CA VAL A 203 10.73 28.88 -3.36
C VAL A 203 10.48 28.05 -4.63
N GLN A 204 11.46 28.02 -5.52
CA GLN A 204 11.43 27.31 -6.79
C GLN A 204 11.67 25.80 -6.59
N THR A 205 10.59 25.03 -6.42
CA THR A 205 10.64 23.59 -6.15
C THR A 205 11.05 22.69 -7.33
N ALA A 206 11.26 23.23 -8.54
CA ALA A 206 11.45 22.45 -9.76
C ALA A 206 12.72 21.57 -9.75
N SER A 207 13.86 22.13 -9.35
CA SER A 207 15.15 21.42 -9.27
C SER A 207 15.13 20.32 -8.21
N VAL A 208 14.48 20.58 -7.07
CA VAL A 208 14.26 19.65 -5.96
C VAL A 208 13.40 18.46 -6.42
N LYS A 209 12.26 18.72 -7.07
CA LYS A 209 11.36 17.69 -7.60
C LYS A 209 12.03 16.83 -8.69
N ALA A 210 12.84 17.45 -9.56
CA ALA A 210 13.62 16.76 -10.57
C ALA A 210 14.81 15.93 -10.02
N ALA A 211 15.30 16.24 -8.80
CA ALA A 211 16.26 15.38 -8.11
C ALA A 211 15.57 14.13 -7.56
N ILE A 212 14.43 14.30 -6.88
CA ILE A 212 13.66 13.22 -6.27
C ILE A 212 13.09 12.26 -7.32
N ALA A 213 12.57 12.77 -8.45
CA ALA A 213 12.06 11.95 -9.55
C ALA A 213 13.13 11.03 -10.16
N GLU A 214 14.39 11.50 -10.21
CA GLU A 214 15.55 10.73 -10.65
C GLU A 214 16.16 9.83 -9.56
N GLY A 215 15.57 9.79 -8.37
CA GLY A 215 16.02 9.00 -7.22
C GLY A 215 17.28 9.53 -6.54
N TYR A 216 17.40 10.86 -6.41
CA TYR A 216 18.44 11.52 -5.61
C TYR A 216 17.86 12.18 -4.35
N ILE A 217 18.63 12.20 -3.27
CA ILE A 217 18.45 13.11 -2.13
C ILE A 217 18.97 14.50 -2.55
N PRO A 218 18.11 15.54 -2.66
CA PRO A 218 18.58 16.91 -2.92
C PRO A 218 19.18 17.53 -1.65
N VAL A 219 20.37 18.13 -1.78
CA VAL A 219 21.15 18.72 -0.68
C VAL A 219 21.35 20.21 -0.93
N LEU A 220 20.65 21.05 -0.17
CA LEU A 220 20.54 22.50 -0.37
C LEU A 220 21.38 23.30 0.63
N THR A 221 22.01 24.37 0.14
CA THR A 221 22.62 25.42 0.97
C THR A 221 21.58 26.42 1.47
N CYS A 222 21.69 26.94 2.69
CA CYS A 222 20.84 28.05 3.17
C CYS A 222 21.25 29.45 2.62
N MET A 223 21.54 29.52 1.32
CA MET A 223 21.74 30.76 0.56
C MET A 223 20.52 30.99 -0.32
N ALA A 224 20.12 32.25 -0.49
CA ALA A 224 19.05 32.64 -1.40
C ALA A 224 19.56 33.64 -2.45
N GLU A 225 18.80 33.84 -3.50
CA GLU A 225 19.14 34.75 -4.60
C GLU A 225 18.02 35.79 -4.78
N SER A 226 18.40 37.03 -5.09
CA SER A 226 17.45 38.07 -5.49
C SER A 226 17.07 37.94 -6.96
N VAL A 227 16.05 38.69 -7.42
CA VAL A 227 15.59 38.68 -8.82
C VAL A 227 16.68 39.15 -9.80
N ASP A 228 17.59 40.01 -9.35
CA ASP A 228 18.79 40.46 -10.06
C ASP A 228 20.02 39.51 -9.91
N GLY A 229 19.87 38.39 -9.21
CA GLY A 229 20.90 37.35 -9.09
C GLY A 229 21.95 37.59 -8.00
N GLN A 230 21.74 38.56 -7.09
CA GLN A 230 22.62 38.74 -5.94
C GLN A 230 22.35 37.66 -4.89
N VAL A 231 23.41 36.95 -4.48
CA VAL A 231 23.33 35.96 -3.38
C VAL A 231 23.17 36.69 -2.05
N LEU A 232 22.23 36.24 -1.22
CA LEU A 232 21.92 36.75 0.11
C LEU A 232 22.04 35.63 1.16
N ASN A 233 22.57 35.97 2.33
CA ASN A 233 22.69 35.07 3.47
C ASN A 233 21.34 34.94 4.19
N VAL A 234 20.88 33.72 4.49
CA VAL A 234 19.57 33.45 5.09
C VAL A 234 19.71 32.57 6.33
N ASN A 235 18.85 32.82 7.34
CA ASN A 235 18.77 31.95 8.51
C ASN A 235 18.30 30.53 8.11
N ALA A 236 19.10 29.52 8.43
CA ALA A 236 18.83 28.12 8.03
C ALA A 236 17.53 27.53 8.60
N ASP A 237 17.07 27.95 9.79
CA ASP A 237 15.82 27.47 10.36
C ASP A 237 14.60 28.11 9.63
N LYS A 238 14.71 29.39 9.22
CA LYS A 238 13.73 30.05 8.33
C LYS A 238 13.73 29.46 6.92
N ALA A 239 14.91 29.23 6.34
CA ALA A 239 15.03 28.63 5.01
C ALA A 239 14.39 27.23 4.94
N ALA A 240 14.56 26.42 6.00
CA ALA A 240 13.88 25.14 6.13
C ALA A 240 12.36 25.28 6.30
N ALA A 241 11.88 26.31 7.01
CA ALA A 241 10.46 26.60 7.16
C ALA A 241 9.80 26.94 5.82
N GLU A 242 10.33 27.92 5.07
CA GLU A 242 9.77 28.31 3.77
C GLU A 242 9.85 27.18 2.72
N LEU A 243 10.92 26.38 2.75
CA LEU A 243 11.04 25.16 1.94
C LEU A 243 9.98 24.11 2.31
N ALA A 244 9.66 23.96 3.60
CA ALA A 244 8.58 23.08 4.04
C ALA A 244 7.19 23.61 3.64
N ARG A 245 6.95 24.94 3.64
CA ARG A 245 5.71 25.52 3.11
C ARG A 245 5.51 25.19 1.62
N ALA A 246 6.58 25.29 0.82
CA ALA A 246 6.53 25.07 -0.62
C ALA A 246 6.43 23.59 -1.04
N LEU A 247 6.84 22.66 -0.17
CA LEU A 247 6.81 21.21 -0.42
C LEU A 247 5.65 20.48 0.28
N VAL A 248 5.12 21.05 1.37
CA VAL A 248 4.08 20.47 2.25
C VAL A 248 4.43 19.03 2.69
N PRO A 249 5.55 18.82 3.42
CA PRO A 249 5.97 17.49 3.87
C PRO A 249 5.17 17.00 5.09
N LEU A 250 5.12 15.69 5.31
CA LEU A 250 4.57 15.13 6.56
C LEU A 250 5.50 15.37 7.77
N LYS A 251 6.81 15.25 7.57
CA LYS A 251 7.83 15.38 8.63
C LYS A 251 8.81 16.51 8.33
N ILE A 252 9.06 17.36 9.31
CA ILE A 252 10.04 18.44 9.26
C ILE A 252 11.02 18.17 10.39
N VAL A 253 12.29 17.95 10.10
CA VAL A 253 13.26 17.48 11.09
C VAL A 253 14.37 18.51 11.30
N TYR A 254 14.55 18.98 12.52
CA TYR A 254 15.67 19.82 12.93
C TYR A 254 16.69 18.99 13.70
N LEU A 255 17.80 18.61 13.05
CA LEU A 255 18.86 17.84 13.69
C LEU A 255 19.67 18.71 14.66
N SER A 256 19.93 18.17 15.86
CA SER A 256 20.62 18.85 16.95
C SER A 256 21.39 17.87 17.85
N GLU A 257 22.56 18.29 18.33
CA GLU A 257 23.45 17.48 19.19
C GLU A 257 22.77 17.06 20.50
N LYS A 258 21.81 17.85 20.98
CA LYS A 258 21.14 17.65 22.27
C LYS A 258 19.96 16.69 22.24
N GLY A 259 19.59 16.19 21.06
CA GLY A 259 18.47 15.24 20.92
C GLY A 259 17.07 15.82 21.12
N GLY A 260 16.88 17.05 21.60
CA GLY A 260 15.53 17.63 21.77
C GLY A 260 15.49 18.94 22.57
N ILE A 261 14.29 19.27 23.08
CA ILE A 261 14.05 20.32 24.07
C ILE A 261 13.89 19.66 25.44
N HIS A 262 14.73 20.03 26.41
CA HIS A 262 14.61 19.57 27.79
C HIS A 262 13.92 20.65 28.63
N ASP A 263 13.00 20.22 29.50
CA ASP A 263 12.41 21.07 30.52
C ASP A 263 13.47 21.38 31.60
N LYS A 264 13.73 22.66 31.87
CA LYS A 264 14.81 23.07 32.79
C LYS A 264 14.42 23.04 34.27
N GLU A 265 13.15 22.83 34.62
CA GLU A 265 12.69 22.67 36.00
C GLU A 265 12.86 21.21 36.46
N THR A 266 12.61 20.26 35.56
CA THR A 266 12.64 18.82 35.83
C THR A 266 13.87 18.09 35.28
N GLY A 267 14.61 18.73 34.36
CA GLY A 267 15.75 18.15 33.65
C GLY A 267 15.40 17.13 32.57
N LYS A 268 14.12 16.78 32.40
CA LYS A 268 13.66 15.72 31.49
C LYS A 268 13.52 16.22 30.04
N LEU A 269 13.67 15.30 29.09
CA LEU A 269 13.28 15.51 27.69
C LEU A 269 11.76 15.76 27.62
N ILE A 270 11.35 16.74 26.81
CA ILE A 270 9.96 16.91 26.41
C ILE A 270 9.76 16.07 25.15
N GLU A 271 9.08 14.93 25.28
CA GLU A 271 8.86 13.97 24.19
C GLU A 271 7.96 14.53 23.09
N ALA A 272 6.91 15.29 23.46
CA ALA A 272 5.98 15.91 22.53
C ALA A 272 5.48 17.27 23.01
N ILE A 273 5.05 18.12 22.07
CA ILE A 273 4.33 19.37 22.34
C ILE A 273 3.09 19.45 21.45
N ASN A 274 1.91 19.59 22.06
CA ASN A 274 0.62 19.78 21.38
C ASN A 274 0.24 21.27 21.36
N LEU A 275 0.58 21.99 20.28
CA LEU A 275 0.50 23.45 20.24
C LEU A 275 -0.92 24.03 20.44
N ASP A 276 -1.98 23.33 20.01
CA ASP A 276 -3.37 23.79 20.17
C ASP A 276 -3.86 23.78 21.64
N GLU A 277 -3.15 23.08 22.55
CA GLU A 277 -3.48 22.98 23.99
C GLU A 277 -2.37 23.59 24.89
N GLU A 278 -1.09 23.31 24.59
CA GLU A 278 0.03 23.53 25.51
C GLU A 278 0.85 24.80 25.24
N TYR A 279 0.73 25.41 24.05
CA TYR A 279 1.59 26.53 23.61
C TYR A 279 1.59 27.70 24.61
N GLU A 280 0.40 28.11 25.07
CA GLU A 280 0.23 29.19 26.05
C GLU A 280 0.76 28.83 27.45
N GLY A 281 0.87 27.53 27.77
CA GLY A 281 1.51 27.05 29.00
C GLY A 281 3.03 27.19 28.92
N TYR A 282 3.64 26.64 27.86
CA TYR A 282 5.09 26.77 27.64
C TYR A 282 5.54 28.22 27.46
N MET A 283 4.74 29.07 26.79
CA MET A 283 5.05 30.50 26.63
C MET A 283 5.02 31.30 27.94
N LYS A 284 4.48 30.74 29.04
CA LYS A 284 4.49 31.35 30.38
C LYS A 284 5.57 30.78 31.31
N LYS A 285 6.20 29.65 30.97
CA LYS A 285 7.27 29.06 31.79
C LYS A 285 8.52 29.96 31.82
N PRO A 286 9.07 30.32 33.01
CA PRO A 286 10.20 31.25 33.12
C PRO A 286 11.47 30.81 32.35
N TRP A 287 11.70 29.51 32.21
CA TRP A 287 12.88 28.99 31.53
C TRP A 287 12.81 29.02 29.99
N VAL A 288 11.63 29.28 29.41
CA VAL A 288 11.41 29.39 27.95
C VAL A 288 11.85 30.79 27.48
N ILE A 289 13.16 31.01 27.57
CA ILE A 289 13.90 32.22 27.20
C ILE A 289 14.12 32.32 25.68
N HIS A 290 14.53 33.52 25.21
CA HIS A 290 14.64 33.94 23.80
C HIS A 290 14.84 32.83 22.74
N GLY A 291 15.90 32.02 22.83
CA GLY A 291 16.20 30.98 21.82
C GLY A 291 15.12 29.89 21.73
N THR A 292 14.72 29.31 22.85
CA THR A 292 13.63 28.32 22.91
C THR A 292 12.29 28.97 22.57
N ARG A 293 12.07 30.21 23.04
CA ARG A 293 10.83 30.97 22.81
C ARG A 293 10.61 31.29 21.34
N SER A 294 11.65 31.70 20.61
CA SER A 294 11.57 31.88 19.16
C SER A 294 11.30 30.54 18.51
N LYS A 295 12.11 29.51 18.78
CA LYS A 295 11.97 28.19 18.14
C LYS A 295 10.56 27.61 18.24
N ILE A 296 9.92 27.63 19.43
CA ILE A 296 8.55 27.12 19.58
C ILE A 296 7.52 28.01 18.85
N ARG A 297 7.69 29.35 18.86
CA ARG A 297 6.83 30.27 18.10
C ARG A 297 6.97 30.07 16.59
N ASP A 298 8.19 30.06 16.09
CA ASP A 298 8.51 29.94 14.66
C ASP A 298 8.02 28.59 14.12
N ILE A 299 8.13 27.52 14.92
CA ILE A 299 7.54 26.20 14.64
C ILE A 299 6.01 26.23 14.68
N LYS A 300 5.38 26.97 15.60
CA LYS A 300 3.92 27.15 15.59
C LYS A 300 3.46 27.85 14.31
N THR A 301 4.08 28.98 13.96
CA THR A 301 3.75 29.73 12.72
C THR A 301 4.04 28.93 11.45
N LEU A 302 5.02 28.01 11.45
CA LEU A 302 5.20 27.07 10.34
C LEU A 302 4.07 26.04 10.27
N LEU A 303 3.67 25.46 11.41
CA LEU A 303 2.66 24.41 11.48
C LEU A 303 1.22 24.93 11.31
N ASP A 304 0.94 26.18 11.69
CA ASP A 304 -0.37 26.82 11.53
C ASP A 304 -0.83 26.86 10.06
N ASP A 305 0.12 27.09 9.15
CA ASP A 305 -0.10 27.16 7.69
C ASP A 305 0.01 25.78 7.00
N LEU A 306 0.32 24.72 7.74
CA LEU A 306 0.45 23.35 7.23
C LEU A 306 -0.74 22.45 7.65
N PRO A 307 -1.00 21.34 6.93
CA PRO A 307 -2.00 20.37 7.33
C PRO A 307 -1.78 19.84 8.77
N ARG A 308 -2.87 19.55 9.52
CA ARG A 308 -2.79 18.98 10.89
C ARG A 308 -1.97 17.67 10.99
N SER A 309 -1.79 16.95 9.87
CA SER A 309 -0.96 15.74 9.76
C SER A 309 0.55 16.02 9.72
N SER A 310 0.96 17.25 9.41
CA SER A 310 2.37 17.66 9.42
C SER A 310 2.90 17.80 10.85
N SER A 311 4.16 17.44 11.06
CA SER A 311 4.83 17.54 12.36
C SER A 311 6.29 17.96 12.24
N VAL A 312 6.76 18.68 13.27
CA VAL A 312 8.15 19.12 13.41
C VAL A 312 8.81 18.31 14.51
N ALA A 313 9.95 17.66 14.23
CA ALA A 313 10.72 16.94 15.23
C ALA A 313 12.10 17.57 15.45
N ILE A 314 12.56 17.61 16.70
CA ILE A 314 13.91 18.06 17.09
C ILE A 314 14.62 16.88 17.73
N ILE A 315 15.67 16.35 17.09
CA ILE A 315 16.28 15.04 17.41
C ILE A 315 17.80 14.98 17.16
N HIS A 316 18.42 13.88 17.59
CA HIS A 316 19.79 13.48 17.24
C HIS A 316 19.83 12.75 15.88
N PRO A 317 20.92 12.81 15.08
CA PRO A 317 21.00 12.14 13.77
C PRO A 317 20.76 10.63 13.80
N GLU A 318 21.35 9.93 14.77
CA GLU A 318 21.18 8.48 14.98
C GLU A 318 19.71 8.07 15.12
N SER A 319 18.89 8.98 15.65
CA SER A 319 17.47 8.75 15.95
C SER A 319 16.53 9.04 14.79
N LEU A 320 17.05 9.46 13.64
CA LEU A 320 16.25 9.93 12.49
C LEU A 320 15.23 8.90 12.02
N GLU A 321 15.59 7.63 11.93
CA GLU A 321 14.67 6.57 11.52
C GLU A 321 13.53 6.35 12.55
N ARG A 322 13.86 6.27 13.85
CA ARG A 322 12.86 6.05 14.90
C ARG A 322 11.86 7.20 14.96
N GLU A 323 12.33 8.44 14.87
CA GLU A 323 11.47 9.63 14.90
C GLU A 323 10.60 9.79 13.66
N LEU A 324 11.08 9.41 12.48
CA LEU A 324 10.28 9.53 11.26
C LEU A 324 9.06 8.60 11.30
N PHE A 325 9.20 7.38 11.85
CA PHE A 325 8.18 6.33 11.72
C PHE A 325 7.42 5.95 13.01
N THR A 326 7.92 6.30 14.20
CA THR A 326 7.24 6.02 15.48
C THR A 326 6.63 7.28 16.09
N HIS A 327 5.73 7.10 17.06
CA HIS A 327 5.29 8.16 17.99
C HIS A 327 6.06 8.12 19.32
N SER A 328 6.76 7.01 19.60
CA SER A 328 7.65 6.76 20.74
C SER A 328 8.98 7.51 20.56
N GLY A 329 8.86 8.83 20.39
CA GLY A 329 9.88 9.72 19.83
C GLY A 329 11.22 9.67 20.55
N ALA A 330 12.27 10.06 19.83
CA ALA A 330 13.64 10.08 20.34
C ALA A 330 14.10 11.46 20.79
N GLY A 331 13.24 12.46 20.62
CA GLY A 331 13.49 13.85 20.95
C GLY A 331 12.18 14.57 21.23
N THR A 332 12.00 15.76 20.67
CA THR A 332 10.78 16.55 20.85
C THR A 332 9.95 16.63 19.57
N LEU A 333 8.81 15.94 19.56
CA LEU A 333 7.81 15.98 18.49
C LEU A 333 6.79 17.11 18.71
N ILE A 334 6.96 18.21 18.01
CA ILE A 334 6.07 19.37 18.04
C ILE A 334 5.05 19.25 16.90
N ARG A 335 3.76 19.36 17.22
CA ARG A 335 2.68 19.43 16.23
C ARG A 335 1.54 20.32 16.71
N ARG A 336 0.59 20.64 15.84
CA ARG A 336 -0.69 21.27 16.26
C ARG A 336 -1.43 20.40 17.27
N GLY A 337 -1.54 19.11 16.95
CA GLY A 337 -2.40 18.19 17.67
C GLY A 337 -3.88 18.47 17.38
N THR A 338 -4.74 18.05 18.30
CA THR A 338 -6.18 18.30 18.27
C THR A 338 -6.62 18.70 19.67
N LYS A 339 -7.22 19.88 19.79
CA LYS A 339 -7.74 20.37 21.06
C LYS A 339 -8.91 19.49 21.52
N LEU A 340 -8.82 18.97 22.74
CA LEU A 340 -9.91 18.23 23.35
C LEU A 340 -10.95 19.19 23.94
N GLN A 341 -12.20 18.97 23.59
CA GLN A 341 -13.37 19.52 24.27
C GLN A 341 -13.66 18.69 25.53
N GLN A 342 -14.29 19.31 26.52
CA GLN A 342 -14.72 18.65 27.75
C GLN A 342 -16.20 18.92 28.01
N ALA A 343 -16.92 17.88 28.42
CA ALA A 343 -18.33 17.95 28.80
C ALA A 343 -18.53 17.33 30.19
N THR A 344 -19.37 17.95 31.01
CA THR A 344 -19.83 17.46 32.33
C THR A 344 -21.32 17.19 32.36
N SER A 345 -22.09 17.72 31.41
CA SER A 345 -23.49 17.40 31.15
C SER A 345 -23.72 16.94 29.70
N ILE A 346 -24.87 16.32 29.43
CA ILE A 346 -25.25 15.91 28.06
C ILE A 346 -25.63 17.13 27.19
N ALA A 347 -25.97 18.27 27.80
CA ALA A 347 -26.24 19.52 27.08
C ALA A 347 -24.95 20.24 26.61
N ASP A 348 -23.78 19.82 27.10
CA ASP A 348 -22.48 20.40 26.74
C ASP A 348 -21.94 19.88 25.40
N PHE A 349 -22.65 18.97 24.73
CA PHE A 349 -22.27 18.41 23.43
C PHE A 349 -23.05 19.07 22.29
N ASP A 350 -22.34 19.74 21.39
CA ASP A 350 -22.92 20.43 20.21
C ASP A 350 -23.76 19.50 19.29
N ASP A 351 -23.42 18.21 19.22
CA ASP A 351 -24.12 17.22 18.38
C ASP A 351 -24.37 15.89 19.12
N LEU A 352 -25.58 15.79 19.67
CA LEU A 352 -26.07 14.58 20.35
C LEU A 352 -26.23 13.37 19.41
N ALA A 353 -26.44 13.59 18.11
CA ALA A 353 -26.57 12.50 17.13
C ALA A 353 -25.19 11.89 16.80
N LYS A 354 -24.17 12.73 16.64
CA LYS A 354 -22.76 12.34 16.49
C LYS A 354 -22.21 11.68 17.76
N LEU A 355 -22.61 12.14 18.95
CA LEU A 355 -22.32 11.43 20.22
C LEU A 355 -22.92 10.01 20.21
N LYS A 356 -24.21 9.86 19.87
CA LYS A 356 -24.87 8.54 19.76
C LYS A 356 -24.21 7.64 18.72
N GLN A 357 -23.89 8.16 17.54
CA GLN A 357 -23.19 7.42 16.49
C GLN A 357 -21.80 6.96 16.95
N THR A 358 -21.06 7.81 17.65
CA THR A 358 -19.75 7.50 18.22
C THR A 358 -19.86 6.39 19.26
N LEU A 359 -20.80 6.47 20.21
CA LEU A 359 -21.02 5.44 21.23
C LEU A 359 -21.45 4.07 20.66
N VAL A 360 -22.01 4.03 19.45
CA VAL A 360 -22.35 2.79 18.72
C VAL A 360 -21.18 2.24 17.89
N ARG A 361 -20.22 3.08 17.48
CA ARG A 361 -19.21 2.80 16.43
C ARG A 361 -18.46 1.48 16.61
N ASP A 362 -18.03 1.20 17.84
CA ASP A 362 -17.17 0.06 18.17
C ASP A 362 -17.98 -1.15 18.73
N ARG A 363 -19.32 -1.13 18.63
CA ARG A 363 -20.25 -2.00 19.38
C ARG A 363 -21.32 -2.64 18.50
N GLU A 364 -20.94 -3.68 17.75
CA GLU A 364 -21.88 -4.51 17.00
C GLU A 364 -22.76 -5.37 17.92
N GLY A 365 -24.08 -5.22 17.79
CA GLY A 365 -25.06 -6.02 18.51
C GLY A 365 -26.48 -5.76 18.03
N LEU A 366 -27.35 -6.77 18.14
CA LEU A 366 -28.78 -6.55 18.01
C LEU A 366 -29.24 -5.55 19.09
N ASP A 367 -29.91 -4.49 18.66
CA ASP A 367 -30.45 -3.41 19.49
C ASP A 367 -29.43 -2.49 20.19
N SER A 368 -28.19 -2.37 19.67
CA SER A 368 -27.14 -1.50 20.23
C SER A 368 -27.56 -0.03 20.40
N LYS A 369 -28.42 0.50 19.51
CA LYS A 369 -28.98 1.85 19.62
C LYS A 369 -29.80 2.04 20.89
N SER A 370 -30.73 1.13 21.22
CA SER A 370 -31.57 1.27 22.42
C SER A 370 -30.77 1.15 23.73
N VAL A 371 -29.62 0.46 23.70
CA VAL A 371 -28.71 0.39 24.85
C VAL A 371 -27.94 1.71 25.00
N VAL A 372 -27.47 2.32 23.91
CA VAL A 372 -26.84 3.65 23.94
C VAL A 372 -27.84 4.74 24.35
N ASP A 373 -29.08 4.68 23.88
CA ASP A 373 -30.15 5.59 24.32
C ASP A 373 -30.42 5.48 25.82
N ARG A 374 -30.55 4.27 26.36
CA ARG A 374 -30.72 4.03 27.81
C ARG A 374 -29.49 4.43 28.64
N TYR A 375 -28.29 4.22 28.10
CA TYR A 375 -27.06 4.63 28.76
C TYR A 375 -26.95 6.16 28.87
N LEU A 376 -27.25 6.88 27.78
CA LEU A 376 -27.32 8.34 27.79
C LEU A 376 -28.41 8.85 28.73
N GLU A 377 -29.57 8.20 28.79
CA GLU A 377 -30.59 8.54 29.79
C GLU A 377 -30.02 8.38 31.21
N SER A 378 -29.35 7.26 31.51
CA SER A 378 -28.71 7.01 32.81
C SER A 378 -27.48 7.89 33.13
N LEU A 379 -26.98 8.66 32.16
CA LEU A 379 -25.93 9.66 32.33
C LEU A 379 -26.47 11.06 32.64
N LYS A 380 -27.77 11.34 32.45
CA LYS A 380 -28.38 12.62 32.86
C LYS A 380 -28.37 12.79 34.37
N ASP A 381 -28.69 11.71 35.09
CA ASP A 381 -28.84 11.68 36.54
C ASP A 381 -27.50 11.42 37.28
N ARG A 382 -26.35 11.58 36.60
CA ARG A 382 -25.03 11.24 37.12
C ARG A 382 -23.98 12.28 36.74
N GLN A 383 -23.05 12.53 37.67
CA GLN A 383 -21.84 13.27 37.34
C GLN A 383 -20.92 12.40 36.47
N PHE A 384 -20.40 12.98 35.39
CA PHE A 384 -19.36 12.39 34.55
C PHE A 384 -18.44 13.51 34.05
N ARG A 385 -17.30 13.13 33.46
CA ARG A 385 -16.47 14.04 32.67
C ARG A 385 -16.05 13.34 31.39
N ALA A 386 -16.45 13.91 30.25
CA ALA A 386 -16.15 13.39 28.93
C ALA A 386 -15.07 14.23 28.24
N TYR A 387 -14.26 13.57 27.42
CA TYR A 387 -13.17 14.15 26.64
C TYR A 387 -13.32 13.68 25.21
N TYR A 388 -13.41 14.62 24.27
CA TYR A 388 -13.62 14.32 22.85
C TYR A 388 -13.00 15.39 21.97
N ASP A 389 -12.71 15.07 20.72
CA ASP A 389 -12.24 16.03 19.72
C ASP A 389 -13.39 16.60 18.87
N GLU A 390 -13.12 17.68 18.14
CA GLU A 390 -14.04 18.36 17.23
C GLU A 390 -14.73 17.42 16.21
N ASN A 391 -14.07 16.33 15.81
CA ASN A 391 -14.59 15.35 14.86
C ASN A 391 -15.25 14.12 15.52
N PHE A 392 -15.19 13.98 16.86
CA PHE A 392 -15.54 12.75 17.59
C PHE A 392 -14.79 11.51 17.06
N GLU A 393 -13.56 11.71 16.57
CA GLU A 393 -12.63 10.62 16.27
C GLU A 393 -12.34 9.81 17.56
N ALA A 394 -12.22 10.48 18.70
CA ALA A 394 -12.07 9.91 20.04
C ALA A 394 -13.16 10.41 21.00
N LEU A 395 -13.57 9.52 21.91
CA LEU A 395 -14.46 9.82 23.03
C LEU A 395 -14.05 8.98 24.25
N ALA A 396 -13.66 9.65 25.33
CA ALA A 396 -13.53 9.10 26.67
C ALA A 396 -14.67 9.61 27.55
N ILE A 397 -15.23 8.74 28.41
CA ILE A 397 -16.18 9.12 29.47
C ILE A 397 -15.67 8.53 30.78
N VAL A 398 -15.31 9.39 31.72
CA VAL A 398 -14.89 9.04 33.08
C VAL A 398 -16.02 9.34 34.06
N LEU A 399 -16.27 8.41 34.97
CA LEU A 399 -17.12 8.59 36.14
C LEU A 399 -16.23 8.88 37.35
N PRO A 400 -16.55 9.91 38.15
CA PRO A 400 -15.81 10.23 39.37
C PRO A 400 -15.99 9.12 40.44
N PRO A 401 -15.13 9.09 41.48
CA PRO A 401 -15.28 8.14 42.57
C PRO A 401 -16.66 8.21 43.24
N THR A 402 -17.20 7.05 43.61
CA THR A 402 -18.48 6.96 44.34
C THR A 402 -18.21 6.86 45.84
N GLU A 403 -19.02 7.53 46.66
CA GLU A 403 -18.89 7.46 48.12
C GLU A 403 -19.06 6.01 48.64
N GLY A 404 -18.22 5.60 49.61
CA GLY A 404 -18.32 4.30 50.28
C GLY A 404 -17.40 3.19 49.76
N LYS A 405 -16.52 3.46 48.78
CA LYS A 405 -15.43 2.57 48.33
C LYS A 405 -14.11 3.35 48.17
N PRO A 406 -12.94 2.70 48.02
CA PRO A 406 -11.68 3.41 47.75
C PRO A 406 -11.82 4.43 46.59
N PRO A 407 -11.29 5.66 46.73
CA PRO A 407 -11.65 6.79 45.88
C PRO A 407 -10.97 6.74 44.50
N LEU A 408 -11.50 5.87 43.64
CA LEU A 408 -10.95 5.52 42.34
C LEU A 408 -11.93 5.91 41.23
N ALA A 409 -11.48 6.72 40.27
CA ALA A 409 -12.30 7.08 39.12
C ALA A 409 -12.36 5.93 38.11
N HIS A 410 -13.45 5.83 37.34
CA HIS A 410 -13.65 4.77 36.36
C HIS A 410 -13.81 5.30 34.93
N LEU A 411 -12.95 4.87 34.01
CA LEU A 411 -13.12 5.11 32.57
C LEU A 411 -14.19 4.15 32.03
N ALA A 412 -15.45 4.59 32.06
CA ALA A 412 -16.63 3.79 31.71
C ALA A 412 -16.82 3.62 30.19
N THR A 413 -16.11 4.39 29.36
CA THR A 413 -15.99 4.19 27.91
C THR A 413 -14.73 4.88 27.39
N LEU A 414 -13.99 4.20 26.52
CA LEU A 414 -13.07 4.80 25.55
C LEU A 414 -13.40 4.22 24.17
N THR A 415 -13.68 5.08 23.20
CA THR A 415 -14.13 4.72 21.85
C THR A 415 -13.40 5.60 20.83
N MET A 416 -12.70 4.99 19.87
CA MET A 416 -11.69 5.68 19.06
C MET A 416 -11.61 5.12 17.63
N THR A 417 -11.56 5.98 16.61
CA THR A 417 -11.37 5.54 15.23
C THR A 417 -9.97 4.95 15.05
N ARG A 418 -9.78 4.14 14.00
CA ARG A 418 -8.43 3.67 13.61
C ARG A 418 -7.49 4.84 13.28
N SER A 419 -8.02 5.98 12.81
CA SER A 419 -7.27 7.24 12.66
C SER A 419 -6.81 7.81 14.01
N ALA A 420 -7.71 7.85 15.00
CA ALA A 420 -7.41 8.34 16.34
C ALA A 420 -6.40 7.47 17.11
N TRP A 421 -6.42 6.15 16.88
CA TRP A 421 -5.45 5.18 17.40
C TRP A 421 -4.10 5.25 16.68
N LEU A 422 -4.08 5.40 15.34
CA LEU A 422 -2.83 5.48 14.58
C LEU A 422 -2.17 6.87 14.66
N SER A 423 -2.93 7.90 15.02
CA SER A 423 -2.41 9.19 15.49
C SER A 423 -2.25 9.19 17.02
N ASN A 424 -1.90 10.35 17.58
CA ASN A 424 -1.64 10.57 19.01
C ASN A 424 -2.87 11.15 19.74
N ILE A 425 -4.09 10.97 19.23
CA ILE A 425 -5.30 11.44 19.92
C ILE A 425 -5.53 10.58 21.19
N ALA A 426 -5.26 9.27 21.12
CA ALA A 426 -5.30 8.37 22.28
C ALA A 426 -4.41 8.86 23.42
N ASP A 427 -3.17 9.22 23.09
CA ASP A 427 -2.17 9.67 24.06
C ASP A 427 -2.50 11.07 24.63
N ASN A 428 -3.05 12.02 23.84
CA ASN A 428 -3.52 13.31 24.39
C ASN A 428 -4.72 13.13 25.33
N VAL A 429 -5.67 12.26 24.97
CA VAL A 429 -6.80 11.90 25.85
C VAL A 429 -6.27 11.36 27.17
N PHE A 430 -5.36 10.38 27.15
CA PHE A 430 -4.81 9.79 28.38
C PHE A 430 -3.93 10.75 29.20
N GLN A 431 -3.25 11.72 28.56
CA GLN A 431 -2.56 12.81 29.26
C GLN A 431 -3.56 13.73 29.99
N SER A 432 -4.66 14.12 29.33
CA SER A 432 -5.77 14.83 29.99
C SER A 432 -6.40 14.01 31.13
N LEU A 433 -6.56 12.70 30.98
CA LEU A 433 -7.05 11.83 32.05
C LEU A 433 -6.09 11.78 33.25
N LYS A 434 -4.77 11.61 33.03
CA LYS A 434 -3.78 11.59 34.13
C LYS A 434 -3.67 12.95 34.85
N ARG A 435 -3.87 14.07 34.15
CA ARG A 435 -3.93 15.42 34.74
C ARG A 435 -5.16 15.61 35.63
N ASP A 436 -6.33 15.16 35.15
CA ASP A 436 -7.62 15.50 35.75
C ASP A 436 -8.11 14.42 36.76
N PHE A 437 -7.61 13.19 36.66
CA PHE A 437 -7.93 12.04 37.53
C PHE A 437 -6.65 11.29 37.93
N PRO A 438 -6.04 11.60 39.10
CA PRO A 438 -4.79 10.96 39.54
C PRO A 438 -4.90 9.46 39.87
N LYS A 439 -6.08 8.99 40.31
CA LYS A 439 -6.40 7.57 40.49
C LYS A 439 -7.47 7.16 39.48
N LEU A 440 -7.17 6.21 38.58
CA LEU A 440 -8.11 5.73 37.55
C LEU A 440 -7.98 4.21 37.34
N ALA A 441 -9.10 3.52 37.12
CA ALA A 441 -9.13 2.13 36.68
C ALA A 441 -10.11 1.86 35.52
N TRP A 442 -9.75 0.93 34.65
CA TRP A 442 -10.50 0.62 33.41
C TRP A 442 -10.33 -0.84 32.98
N THR A 443 -11.29 -1.34 32.21
CA THR A 443 -11.31 -2.73 31.75
C THR A 443 -11.27 -2.83 30.24
N VAL A 444 -10.35 -3.65 29.73
CA VAL A 444 -10.15 -3.94 28.29
C VAL A 444 -10.50 -5.41 28.05
N LYS A 445 -10.65 -5.82 26.79
CA LYS A 445 -10.75 -7.25 26.44
C LYS A 445 -9.38 -7.83 26.18
N GLN A 446 -9.17 -9.10 26.48
CA GLN A 446 -7.88 -9.78 26.29
C GLN A 446 -7.54 -10.00 24.80
N ASP A 447 -8.51 -9.84 23.90
CA ASP A 447 -8.35 -9.89 22.43
C ASP A 447 -8.32 -8.50 21.76
N ASP A 448 -8.24 -7.40 22.53
CA ASP A 448 -8.16 -6.03 21.98
C ASP A 448 -6.84 -5.78 21.22
N GLU A 449 -6.92 -5.14 20.04
CA GLU A 449 -5.74 -4.88 19.21
C GLU A 449 -4.71 -3.92 19.86
N ASN A 450 -5.13 -3.12 20.84
CA ASN A 450 -4.35 -2.07 21.50
C ASN A 450 -3.96 -2.44 22.95
N LEU A 451 -4.16 -3.71 23.37
CA LEU A 451 -3.94 -4.15 24.75
C LEU A 451 -2.54 -3.79 25.31
N THR A 452 -1.50 -3.83 24.46
CA THR A 452 -0.13 -3.41 24.81
C THR A 452 -0.07 -1.94 25.25
N TRP A 453 -0.72 -1.03 24.52
CA TRP A 453 -0.74 0.40 24.84
C TRP A 453 -1.44 0.69 26.17
N PHE A 454 -2.54 -0.02 26.46
CA PHE A 454 -3.17 0.09 27.79
C PHE A 454 -2.23 -0.38 28.90
N SER A 455 -1.42 -1.41 28.66
CA SER A 455 -0.38 -1.85 29.60
C SER A 455 0.78 -0.86 29.75
N GLU A 456 1.08 -0.04 28.73
CA GLU A 456 2.10 1.02 28.79
C GLU A 456 1.63 2.26 29.59
N LYS A 457 0.30 2.46 29.74
CA LYS A 457 -0.25 3.60 30.50
C LYS A 457 -0.62 3.27 31.96
N ALA A 458 -0.64 1.98 32.31
CA ALA A 458 -1.03 1.48 33.62
C ALA A 458 0.18 1.24 34.53
N ASP A 459 -0.02 1.35 35.84
CA ASP A 459 0.98 1.00 36.85
C ASP A 459 0.83 -0.49 37.28
N GLY A 460 -0.33 -1.10 37.00
CA GLY A 460 -0.61 -2.51 37.26
C GLY A 460 -1.78 -3.06 36.43
N SER A 461 -1.87 -4.40 36.34
CA SER A 461 -2.95 -5.09 35.63
C SER A 461 -3.28 -6.48 36.21
N ILE A 462 -4.48 -6.99 35.92
CA ILE A 462 -4.91 -8.36 36.22
C ILE A 462 -5.89 -8.88 35.16
N ALA A 463 -5.73 -10.12 34.70
CA ALA A 463 -6.58 -10.75 33.69
C ALA A 463 -7.52 -11.81 34.28
N ARG A 464 -8.77 -11.86 33.80
CA ARG A 464 -9.79 -12.85 34.18
C ARG A 464 -10.80 -13.09 33.05
N GLN A 465 -11.07 -14.35 32.71
CA GLN A 465 -12.16 -14.77 31.82
C GLN A 465 -12.23 -14.06 30.44
N GLY A 466 -11.09 -13.61 29.90
CA GLY A 466 -11.04 -12.86 28.62
C GLY A 466 -11.12 -11.34 28.76
N GLU A 467 -11.11 -10.81 29.99
CA GLU A 467 -11.07 -9.40 30.33
C GLU A 467 -9.77 -9.06 31.08
N VAL A 468 -9.28 -7.83 30.94
CA VAL A 468 -8.11 -7.33 31.69
C VAL A 468 -8.49 -6.03 32.38
N LEU A 469 -8.30 -5.96 33.69
CA LEU A 469 -8.37 -4.73 34.47
C LEU A 469 -6.98 -4.07 34.50
N PHE A 470 -6.94 -2.76 34.32
CA PHE A 470 -5.76 -1.90 34.46
C PHE A 470 -6.07 -0.75 35.43
N TRP A 471 -5.03 -0.23 36.08
CA TRP A 471 -5.13 0.95 36.95
C TRP A 471 -3.84 1.79 36.94
N TYR A 472 -3.93 3.03 37.40
CA TYR A 472 -2.78 3.85 37.79
C TYR A 472 -3.08 4.68 39.05
N GLY A 473 -2.03 5.12 39.74
CA GLY A 473 -2.08 6.02 40.90
C GLY A 473 -2.40 5.36 42.25
N ILE A 474 -2.28 4.03 42.37
CA ILE A 474 -2.63 3.29 43.59
C ILE A 474 -1.36 2.81 44.30
N ASP A 475 -0.89 3.59 45.26
CA ASP A 475 0.38 3.34 45.97
C ASP A 475 0.28 2.31 47.12
N SER A 476 -0.94 2.04 47.63
CA SER A 476 -1.15 1.09 48.74
C SER A 476 -1.32 -0.36 48.23
N PRO A 477 -0.52 -1.32 48.73
CA PRO A 477 -0.72 -2.74 48.46
C PRO A 477 -2.07 -3.28 48.94
N GLU A 478 -2.70 -2.63 49.92
CA GLU A 478 -4.01 -2.96 50.47
C GLU A 478 -5.12 -2.52 49.50
N GLU A 479 -5.09 -1.27 49.01
CA GLU A 479 -6.00 -0.78 47.96
C GLU A 479 -5.90 -1.64 46.69
N VAL A 480 -4.67 -1.99 46.26
CA VAL A 480 -4.44 -2.88 45.11
C VAL A 480 -5.00 -4.29 45.36
N ARG A 481 -4.79 -4.87 46.55
CA ARG A 481 -5.34 -6.20 46.90
C ARG A 481 -6.86 -6.19 46.95
N GLU A 482 -7.49 -5.14 47.48
CA GLU A 482 -8.95 -4.98 47.47
C GLU A 482 -9.47 -4.91 46.04
N LEU A 483 -8.89 -4.03 45.21
CA LEU A 483 -9.27 -3.87 43.79
C LEU A 483 -9.14 -5.18 42.99
N MET A 484 -8.02 -5.90 43.16
CA MET A 484 -7.80 -7.19 42.52
C MET A 484 -8.80 -8.25 43.00
N SER A 485 -9.11 -8.28 44.31
CA SER A 485 -10.10 -9.21 44.88
C SER A 485 -11.49 -8.94 44.32
N ASP A 486 -11.90 -7.68 44.25
CA ASP A 486 -13.21 -7.27 43.77
C ASP A 486 -13.41 -7.61 42.29
N PHE A 487 -12.36 -7.48 41.47
CA PHE A 487 -12.35 -7.95 40.07
C PHE A 487 -12.32 -9.48 39.96
N VAL A 488 -11.60 -10.17 40.83
CA VAL A 488 -11.54 -11.65 40.87
C VAL A 488 -12.84 -12.28 41.35
N GLN A 489 -13.69 -11.54 42.07
CA GLN A 489 -15.07 -11.92 42.37
C GLN A 489 -16.03 -11.48 41.26
N HIS A 490 -16.15 -10.17 40.98
CA HIS A 490 -17.24 -9.57 40.21
C HIS A 490 -16.91 -9.29 38.72
N GLY A 491 -15.63 -9.24 38.34
CA GLY A 491 -15.21 -8.88 36.97
C GLY A 491 -15.62 -7.44 36.64
N ARG A 492 -16.00 -7.16 35.38
CA ARG A 492 -16.58 -5.85 34.99
C ARG A 492 -17.84 -5.43 35.78
N GLN A 493 -18.47 -6.30 36.56
CA GLN A 493 -19.60 -5.95 37.42
C GLN A 493 -19.17 -5.23 38.71
N MET A 494 -17.87 -5.18 39.06
CA MET A 494 -17.37 -4.46 40.23
C MET A 494 -17.69 -2.95 40.21
N PHE A 495 -17.79 -2.36 39.01
CA PHE A 495 -18.19 -0.96 38.80
C PHE A 495 -19.72 -0.78 38.73
N GLY A 496 -20.50 -1.86 38.88
CA GLY A 496 -21.95 -1.87 38.83
C GLY A 496 -22.55 -1.66 37.43
N ASP A 497 -23.80 -1.19 37.39
CA ASP A 497 -24.56 -0.92 36.16
C ASP A 497 -24.12 0.35 35.40
N THR A 498 -22.94 0.87 35.73
CA THR A 498 -22.36 2.10 35.19
C THR A 498 -21.67 1.92 33.84
N ASN A 499 -21.09 0.74 33.57
CA ASN A 499 -20.37 0.47 32.33
C ASN A 499 -21.34 0.02 31.21
N LEU A 500 -21.32 0.75 30.09
CA LEU A 500 -22.10 0.49 28.87
C LEU A 500 -21.84 -0.92 28.30
N GLU A 501 -20.61 -1.43 28.36
CA GLU A 501 -20.30 -2.81 27.95
C GLU A 501 -21.00 -3.85 28.81
N SER A 502 -21.11 -3.63 30.13
CA SER A 502 -21.84 -4.50 31.06
C SER A 502 -23.36 -4.47 30.83
N GLN A 503 -23.90 -3.39 30.27
CA GLN A 503 -25.29 -3.32 29.79
C GLN A 503 -25.45 -4.08 28.46
N LEU A 504 -24.55 -3.88 27.49
CA LEU A 504 -24.54 -4.57 26.20
C LEU A 504 -24.41 -6.10 26.34
N HIS A 505 -23.51 -6.59 27.21
CA HIS A 505 -23.34 -8.02 27.45
C HIS A 505 -24.61 -8.70 28.01
N ARG A 506 -25.34 -8.03 28.90
CA ARG A 506 -26.62 -8.53 29.42
C ARG A 506 -27.71 -8.55 28.35
N ALA A 507 -27.79 -7.52 27.51
CA ALA A 507 -28.71 -7.50 26.37
C ALA A 507 -28.43 -8.66 25.40
N ALA A 508 -27.16 -8.91 25.06
CA ALA A 508 -26.74 -10.03 24.22
C ALA A 508 -27.10 -11.40 24.84
N ALA A 509 -26.81 -11.61 26.13
CA ALA A 509 -27.13 -12.84 26.85
C ALA A 509 -28.65 -13.08 26.96
N ALA A 510 -29.45 -12.04 27.20
CA ALA A 510 -30.91 -12.13 27.17
C ALA A 510 -31.43 -12.51 25.77
N ALA A 511 -30.91 -11.87 24.71
CA ALA A 511 -31.27 -12.17 23.32
C ALA A 511 -30.83 -13.58 22.85
N GLN A 512 -29.81 -14.18 23.49
CA GLN A 512 -29.49 -15.61 23.30
C GLN A 512 -30.50 -16.52 24.02
N ARG A 513 -30.84 -16.23 25.29
CA ARG A 513 -31.84 -17.01 26.05
C ARG A 513 -33.20 -17.02 25.35
N ILE A 514 -33.67 -15.87 24.86
CA ILE A 514 -34.92 -15.74 24.10
C ILE A 514 -34.88 -16.60 22.83
N ARG A 515 -33.77 -16.55 22.06
CA ARG A 515 -33.59 -17.39 20.86
C ARG A 515 -33.58 -18.89 21.18
N SER A 516 -32.95 -19.32 22.28
CA SER A 516 -32.99 -20.73 22.71
C SER A 516 -34.40 -21.19 23.12
N GLY A 517 -35.21 -20.32 23.73
CA GLY A 517 -36.60 -20.60 24.06
C GLY A 517 -37.49 -20.74 22.82
N ALA A 518 -37.33 -19.82 21.85
CA ALA A 518 -38.08 -19.85 20.59
C ALA A 518 -37.81 -21.12 19.77
N ALA A 519 -36.54 -21.55 19.67
CA ALA A 519 -36.18 -22.79 18.98
C ALA A 519 -36.83 -24.03 19.64
N LYS A 520 -36.91 -24.05 20.99
CA LYS A 520 -37.53 -25.15 21.74
C LYS A 520 -39.04 -25.24 21.50
N LEU A 521 -39.72 -24.09 21.39
CA LEU A 521 -41.14 -24.00 21.02
C LEU A 521 -41.41 -24.42 19.57
N GLN A 522 -40.50 -24.13 18.63
CA GLN A 522 -40.62 -24.58 17.25
C GLN A 522 -40.53 -26.11 17.12
N GLY A 523 -39.60 -26.75 17.85
CA GLY A 523 -39.46 -28.22 17.84
C GLY A 523 -40.71 -28.95 18.31
N MET A 524 -41.38 -28.46 19.36
CA MET A 524 -42.63 -29.07 19.87
C MET A 524 -43.78 -29.01 18.86
N ARG A 525 -43.84 -28.00 17.97
CA ARG A 525 -44.89 -27.90 16.95
C ARG A 525 -44.72 -28.90 15.80
N GLN A 526 -43.52 -29.40 15.54
CA GLN A 526 -43.27 -30.35 14.44
C GLN A 526 -43.59 -31.82 14.78
N GLN A 527 -43.74 -32.16 16.06
CA GLN A 527 -44.08 -33.54 16.48
C GLN A 527 -45.59 -33.86 16.47
N ALA A 528 -46.46 -32.86 16.26
CA ALA A 528 -47.91 -33.02 16.38
C ALA A 528 -48.62 -33.56 15.11
N THR A 529 -47.93 -33.62 13.96
CA THR A 529 -48.57 -33.87 12.65
C THR A 529 -47.84 -34.94 11.82
N ALA A 530 -47.60 -36.13 12.40
CA ALA A 530 -46.87 -37.21 11.72
C ALA A 530 -47.30 -38.63 12.16
N TYR A 531 -48.60 -38.92 12.17
CA TYR A 531 -49.13 -40.29 12.31
C TYR A 531 -50.24 -40.55 11.29
N HIS A 532 -49.97 -41.38 10.28
CA HIS A 532 -50.91 -42.36 9.70
C HIS A 532 -50.21 -43.27 8.67
N THR A 533 -50.69 -44.51 8.58
CA THR A 533 -50.37 -45.60 7.63
C THR A 533 -48.92 -46.15 7.62
N SER A 534 -48.75 -47.36 7.07
CA SER A 534 -47.67 -48.29 7.44
C SER A 534 -47.33 -49.32 6.35
N ALA A 535 -46.04 -49.68 6.22
CA ALA A 535 -45.61 -50.96 5.63
C ALA A 535 -44.16 -51.36 5.99
N ARG A 536 -44.02 -52.54 6.63
CA ARG A 536 -42.93 -53.55 6.60
C ARG A 536 -41.43 -53.16 6.58
N ARG A 537 -40.68 -53.70 7.57
CA ARG A 537 -39.22 -53.98 7.55
C ARG A 537 -38.93 -55.34 6.88
N PRO A 538 -37.67 -55.71 6.56
CA PRO A 538 -36.65 -56.19 7.54
C PRO A 538 -35.40 -55.28 7.58
N GLN A 539 -34.53 -55.19 8.61
CA GLN A 539 -33.75 -56.21 9.36
C GLN A 539 -32.77 -57.02 8.47
N LEU A 540 -31.51 -57.30 8.85
CA LEU A 540 -30.75 -57.02 10.09
C LEU A 540 -29.24 -57.18 9.83
N ARG A 541 -28.38 -56.28 10.34
CA ARG A 541 -27.09 -56.63 11.02
C ARG A 541 -26.35 -55.42 11.56
N GLU A 542 -25.73 -55.59 12.73
CA GLU A 542 -24.82 -54.62 13.35
C GLU A 542 -23.40 -54.81 12.81
N ALA A 543 -22.65 -53.72 12.69
CA ALA A 543 -21.21 -53.75 12.46
C ALA A 543 -20.52 -52.71 13.37
N LYS A 544 -19.48 -53.17 14.07
CA LYS A 544 -18.76 -52.51 15.15
C LYS A 544 -18.41 -51.03 14.88
N GLN A 545 -18.42 -50.22 15.95
CA GLN A 545 -17.69 -48.96 15.98
C GLN A 545 -16.22 -49.19 15.57
N VAL A 546 -15.71 -48.34 14.69
CA VAL A 546 -14.28 -48.21 14.39
C VAL A 546 -13.88 -46.78 14.73
N GLU A 547 -12.85 -46.64 15.56
CA GLU A 547 -12.30 -45.34 15.92
C GLU A 547 -11.72 -44.64 14.68
N GLN A 548 -12.44 -43.64 14.14
CA GLN A 548 -11.91 -42.84 13.05
C GLN A 548 -10.82 -41.90 13.58
N ARG A 549 -9.56 -42.31 13.35
CA ARG A 549 -8.38 -41.43 13.44
C ARG A 549 -8.65 -40.15 12.64
N ARG A 550 -8.35 -38.98 13.23
CA ARG A 550 -8.57 -37.66 12.62
C ARG A 550 -7.85 -37.53 11.28
N GLY A 551 -8.59 -37.62 10.18
CA GLY A 551 -8.12 -37.23 8.85
C GLY A 551 -8.37 -35.74 8.60
N TYR A 552 -7.41 -35.04 7.99
CA TYR A 552 -7.57 -33.66 7.55
C TYR A 552 -8.44 -33.60 6.28
N ALA A 553 -9.77 -33.56 6.46
CA ALA A 553 -10.70 -33.29 5.37
C ALA A 553 -10.43 -31.90 4.76
N THR A 554 -10.47 -31.79 3.43
CA THR A 554 -10.34 -30.52 2.70
C THR A 554 -11.66 -29.77 2.68
N THR A 555 -11.63 -28.46 2.91
CA THR A 555 -12.82 -27.60 2.79
C THR A 555 -13.08 -27.12 1.36
N ASN A 556 -12.09 -27.22 0.47
CA ASN A 556 -12.26 -27.02 -0.97
C ASN A 556 -13.09 -28.19 -1.56
N PRO A 557 -14.23 -27.92 -2.24
CA PRO A 557 -15.11 -28.95 -2.81
C PRO A 557 -14.56 -29.59 -4.10
N ASN A 558 -13.51 -29.03 -4.70
CA ASN A 558 -12.89 -29.49 -5.94
C ASN A 558 -11.35 -29.38 -5.80
N PRO A 559 -10.72 -30.11 -4.86
CA PRO A 559 -9.31 -29.92 -4.52
C PRO A 559 -8.38 -30.26 -5.70
N PRO A 560 -7.22 -29.60 -5.82
CA PRO A 560 -6.31 -29.82 -6.94
C PRO A 560 -5.70 -31.22 -6.96
N LEU A 561 -5.51 -31.74 -8.18
CA LEU A 561 -4.92 -33.06 -8.40
C LEU A 561 -3.39 -32.98 -8.27
N GLY A 562 -2.79 -31.91 -8.77
CA GLY A 562 -1.33 -31.72 -8.74
C GLY A 562 -0.61 -32.90 -9.40
N ILE A 563 0.32 -33.53 -8.68
CA ILE A 563 1.10 -34.69 -9.15
C ILE A 563 0.20 -35.93 -9.39
N LYS A 564 -0.98 -36.01 -8.76
CA LYS A 564 -1.89 -37.17 -8.92
C LYS A 564 -2.48 -37.33 -10.33
N ASN A 565 -2.37 -36.30 -11.17
CA ASN A 565 -2.78 -36.33 -12.59
C ASN A 565 -1.63 -36.74 -13.53
N SER A 566 -0.41 -36.96 -13.00
CA SER A 566 0.76 -37.38 -13.79
C SER A 566 0.68 -38.87 -14.09
N GLU A 567 -0.03 -39.20 -15.17
CA GLU A 567 -0.16 -40.55 -15.73
C GLU A 567 0.77 -40.76 -16.94
N LYS A 568 1.21 -39.67 -17.60
CA LYS A 568 2.18 -39.69 -18.70
C LYS A 568 3.50 -39.03 -18.31
N ASN A 569 4.59 -39.58 -18.85
CA ASN A 569 5.98 -39.16 -18.64
C ASN A 569 6.77 -39.03 -19.95
N TYR A 570 6.07 -38.96 -21.09
CA TYR A 570 6.64 -38.73 -22.42
C TYR A 570 6.09 -37.42 -23.01
N PRO A 571 6.82 -36.72 -23.89
CA PRO A 571 6.38 -35.42 -24.41
C PRO A 571 5.18 -35.52 -25.35
N ALA A 572 4.15 -34.71 -25.09
CA ALA A 572 3.05 -34.48 -26.05
C ALA A 572 3.45 -33.44 -27.09
N LYS A 573 3.04 -33.66 -28.34
CA LYS A 573 3.25 -32.76 -29.47
C LYS A 573 2.13 -31.73 -29.54
N VAL A 574 2.51 -30.46 -29.49
CA VAL A 574 1.60 -29.31 -29.49
C VAL A 574 1.70 -28.54 -30.80
N ALA A 575 0.57 -28.11 -31.37
CA ALA A 575 0.53 -27.11 -32.44
C ALA A 575 -0.20 -25.84 -31.96
N LEU A 576 0.37 -24.68 -32.25
CA LEU A 576 -0.18 -23.37 -31.85
C LEU A 576 -0.59 -22.55 -33.07
N ILE A 577 -1.90 -22.41 -33.28
CA ILE A 577 -2.48 -21.69 -34.41
C ILE A 577 -2.78 -20.26 -33.96
N GLY A 578 -2.12 -19.24 -34.53
CA GLY A 578 -2.34 -17.83 -34.21
C GLY A 578 -1.31 -17.16 -33.27
N ALA A 579 -0.12 -17.75 -33.10
CA ALA A 579 0.89 -17.38 -32.08
C ALA A 579 1.45 -15.93 -32.09
N ARG A 580 0.97 -15.03 -32.96
CA ARG A 580 1.45 -13.64 -33.07
C ARG A 580 1.05 -12.77 -31.86
N GLY A 581 -0.12 -13.03 -31.28
CA GLY A 581 -0.66 -12.23 -30.17
C GLY A 581 0.13 -12.39 -28.87
N TYR A 582 -0.01 -11.43 -27.94
CA TYR A 582 0.69 -11.45 -26.65
C TYR A 582 0.49 -12.77 -25.88
N THR A 583 -0.73 -13.29 -25.84
CA THR A 583 -1.07 -14.60 -25.26
C THR A 583 -0.32 -15.76 -25.93
N GLY A 584 -0.19 -15.73 -27.26
CA GLY A 584 0.54 -16.75 -28.02
C GLY A 584 2.01 -16.79 -27.63
N LYS A 585 2.66 -15.62 -27.53
CA LYS A 585 4.05 -15.49 -27.06
C LYS A 585 4.22 -15.98 -25.61
N ALA A 586 3.31 -15.58 -24.71
CA ALA A 586 3.33 -16.02 -23.32
C ALA A 586 3.16 -17.55 -23.16
N LEU A 587 2.38 -18.19 -24.04
CA LEU A 587 2.24 -19.64 -24.08
C LEU A 587 3.50 -20.33 -24.64
N VAL A 588 4.17 -19.77 -25.66
CA VAL A 588 5.46 -20.27 -26.17
C VAL A 588 6.50 -20.31 -25.05
N GLU A 589 6.59 -19.26 -24.22
CA GLU A 589 7.53 -19.19 -23.09
C GLU A 589 7.23 -20.20 -21.97
N LEU A 590 5.97 -20.57 -21.78
CA LEU A 590 5.55 -21.64 -20.87
C LEU A 590 5.88 -23.03 -21.45
N LEU A 591 5.60 -23.25 -22.74
CA LEU A 591 5.91 -24.49 -23.44
C LEU A 591 7.42 -24.73 -23.61
N ASP A 592 8.26 -23.69 -23.62
CA ASP A 592 9.73 -23.84 -23.57
C ASP A 592 10.18 -24.49 -22.25
N ARG A 593 9.50 -24.16 -21.14
CA ARG A 593 9.83 -24.62 -19.78
C ARG A 593 9.16 -25.93 -19.38
N HIS A 594 8.02 -26.28 -19.98
CA HIS A 594 7.27 -27.49 -19.63
C HIS A 594 8.03 -28.78 -20.02
N PRO A 595 8.41 -29.69 -19.10
CA PRO A 595 9.27 -30.82 -19.43
C PRO A 595 8.64 -31.79 -20.44
N ASN A 596 7.36 -32.14 -20.28
CA ASN A 596 6.66 -33.12 -21.11
C ASN A 596 5.78 -32.53 -22.23
N MET A 597 6.14 -31.37 -22.80
CA MET A 597 5.46 -30.83 -23.99
C MET A 597 6.47 -30.29 -25.01
N ASP A 598 6.26 -30.60 -26.27
CA ASP A 598 7.08 -30.18 -27.41
C ASP A 598 6.21 -29.44 -28.44
N LEU A 599 6.55 -28.18 -28.73
CA LEU A 599 5.82 -27.34 -29.67
C LEU A 599 6.30 -27.68 -31.08
N CYS A 600 5.51 -28.38 -31.87
CA CYS A 600 5.90 -28.86 -33.19
C CYS A 600 5.65 -27.83 -34.29
N HIS A 601 4.49 -27.17 -34.29
CA HIS A 601 4.07 -26.27 -35.36
C HIS A 601 3.49 -24.96 -34.83
N VAL A 602 3.74 -23.87 -35.54
CA VAL A 602 3.36 -22.51 -35.11
C VAL A 602 2.89 -21.70 -36.32
N SER A 603 1.58 -21.50 -36.44
CA SER A 603 0.97 -20.82 -37.60
C SER A 603 0.78 -19.31 -37.36
N SER A 604 1.29 -18.49 -38.28
CA SER A 604 1.05 -17.04 -38.35
C SER A 604 1.27 -16.46 -39.75
N ARG A 605 0.18 -16.05 -40.42
CA ARG A 605 0.18 -15.44 -41.77
C ARG A 605 1.05 -14.18 -41.91
N GLU A 606 1.36 -13.48 -40.82
CA GLU A 606 2.18 -12.25 -40.83
C GLU A 606 3.67 -12.51 -40.55
N LEU A 607 4.02 -13.67 -39.99
CA LEU A 607 5.38 -14.00 -39.57
C LEU A 607 6.01 -15.16 -40.36
N VAL A 608 5.29 -15.71 -41.35
CA VAL A 608 5.71 -16.85 -42.20
C VAL A 608 7.19 -16.76 -42.60
N GLY A 609 7.93 -17.85 -42.44
CA GLY A 609 9.35 -17.93 -42.81
C GLY A 609 10.31 -17.27 -41.80
N LYS A 610 9.82 -16.57 -40.77
CA LYS A 610 10.67 -16.11 -39.65
C LYS A 610 10.85 -17.21 -38.62
N LYS A 611 12.01 -17.21 -37.95
CA LYS A 611 12.28 -18.07 -36.79
C LYS A 611 11.41 -17.64 -35.59
N LEU A 612 10.98 -18.61 -34.80
CA LEU A 612 10.31 -18.41 -33.52
C LEU A 612 11.30 -17.92 -32.46
N GLU A 613 10.96 -16.81 -31.80
CA GLU A 613 11.69 -16.29 -30.64
C GLU A 613 11.19 -16.94 -29.34
N ASN A 614 12.02 -16.92 -28.29
CA ASN A 614 11.72 -17.43 -26.94
C ASN A 614 11.36 -18.93 -26.83
N TYR A 615 11.64 -19.72 -27.86
CA TYR A 615 11.65 -21.19 -27.81
C TYR A 615 13.06 -21.73 -28.09
N LYS A 616 13.57 -22.62 -27.24
CA LYS A 616 14.97 -23.05 -27.21
C LYS A 616 15.17 -24.55 -27.41
N LYS A 617 14.15 -25.37 -27.13
CA LYS A 617 14.19 -26.84 -27.30
C LYS A 617 14.56 -27.28 -28.71
N LYS A 618 14.11 -26.55 -29.72
CA LYS A 618 14.44 -26.72 -31.14
C LYS A 618 14.17 -25.43 -31.91
N GLU A 619 14.74 -25.34 -33.10
CA GLU A 619 14.39 -24.27 -34.04
C GLU A 619 13.01 -24.54 -34.67
N ILE A 620 12.16 -23.52 -34.68
CA ILE A 620 10.83 -23.53 -35.30
C ILE A 620 10.74 -22.32 -36.22
N ILE A 621 10.14 -22.49 -37.39
CA ILE A 621 9.83 -21.42 -38.34
C ILE A 621 8.31 -21.23 -38.34
N TYR A 622 7.85 -19.98 -38.41
CA TYR A 622 6.43 -19.68 -38.54
C TYR A 622 5.88 -20.18 -39.88
N GLU A 623 4.76 -20.90 -39.83
CA GLU A 623 4.05 -21.46 -40.97
C GLU A 623 2.78 -20.65 -41.31
N SER A 624 2.14 -20.95 -42.44
CA SER A 624 0.81 -20.44 -42.79
C SER A 624 -0.17 -21.60 -43.01
N LEU A 625 -0.35 -22.43 -41.98
CA LEU A 625 -1.26 -23.58 -42.04
C LEU A 625 -2.69 -23.14 -42.39
N SER A 626 -3.23 -23.72 -43.46
CA SER A 626 -4.66 -23.67 -43.81
C SER A 626 -5.45 -24.74 -43.05
N PRO A 627 -6.80 -24.69 -43.05
CA PRO A 627 -7.61 -25.79 -42.54
C PRO A 627 -7.28 -27.15 -43.17
N ASP A 628 -6.92 -27.19 -44.46
CA ASP A 628 -6.57 -28.45 -45.13
C ASP A 628 -5.18 -28.97 -44.77
N ASP A 629 -4.24 -28.09 -44.41
CA ASP A 629 -2.96 -28.52 -43.81
C ASP A 629 -3.19 -29.12 -42.43
N VAL A 630 -3.98 -28.45 -41.60
CA VAL A 630 -4.36 -28.93 -40.26
C VAL A 630 -5.12 -30.26 -40.34
N ARG A 631 -6.03 -30.43 -41.32
CA ARG A 631 -6.69 -31.70 -41.64
C ARG A 631 -5.67 -32.80 -41.92
N ARG A 632 -4.76 -32.59 -42.89
CA ARG A 632 -3.72 -33.57 -43.27
C ARG A 632 -2.80 -33.96 -42.11
N MET A 633 -2.43 -33.01 -41.25
CA MET A 633 -1.60 -33.27 -40.07
C MET A 633 -2.36 -34.06 -38.99
N ALA A 634 -3.65 -33.77 -38.81
CA ALA A 634 -4.52 -34.48 -37.88
C ALA A 634 -4.83 -35.92 -38.35
N GLU A 635 -5.08 -36.12 -39.65
CA GLU A 635 -5.32 -37.45 -40.28
C GLU A 635 -4.16 -38.42 -40.03
N LYS A 636 -2.92 -37.94 -40.17
CA LYS A 636 -1.70 -38.71 -39.86
C LYS A 636 -1.43 -38.90 -38.35
N LYS A 637 -2.19 -38.24 -37.49
CA LYS A 637 -1.96 -38.13 -36.04
C LYS A 637 -0.58 -37.57 -35.67
N GLU A 638 -0.11 -36.55 -36.38
CA GLU A 638 1.19 -35.92 -36.12
C GLU A 638 1.21 -35.09 -34.81
N ILE A 639 0.06 -34.69 -34.28
CA ILE A 639 -0.12 -33.73 -33.16
C ILE A 639 -1.14 -34.24 -32.14
N ASP A 640 -0.79 -34.18 -30.85
CA ASP A 640 -1.61 -34.62 -29.72
C ASP A 640 -2.53 -33.49 -29.19
N CYS A 641 -2.07 -32.24 -29.24
CA CYS A 641 -2.81 -31.07 -28.75
C CYS A 641 -2.73 -29.86 -29.70
N TRP A 642 -3.88 -29.27 -30.00
CA TRP A 642 -4.03 -28.08 -30.84
C TRP A 642 -4.52 -26.90 -30.00
N VAL A 643 -3.79 -25.79 -30.00
CA VAL A 643 -4.19 -24.57 -29.32
C VAL A 643 -4.58 -23.50 -30.34
N MET A 644 -5.83 -23.03 -30.26
CA MET A 644 -6.38 -21.98 -31.12
C MET A 644 -6.23 -20.63 -30.44
N ALA A 645 -5.12 -19.94 -30.72
CA ALA A 645 -4.84 -18.56 -30.32
C ALA A 645 -5.34 -17.55 -31.36
N LEU A 646 -6.55 -17.77 -31.88
CA LEU A 646 -7.15 -17.00 -32.98
C LEU A 646 -8.15 -15.94 -32.46
N PRO A 647 -8.49 -14.93 -33.29
CA PRO A 647 -9.61 -14.03 -33.00
C PRO A 647 -10.95 -14.77 -32.99
N ASN A 648 -11.93 -14.23 -32.27
CA ASN A 648 -13.31 -14.73 -32.28
C ASN A 648 -13.89 -14.75 -33.72
N GLY A 649 -14.66 -15.80 -34.02
CA GLY A 649 -15.26 -16.07 -35.34
C GLY A 649 -14.31 -16.76 -36.32
N VAL A 650 -13.11 -17.15 -35.90
CA VAL A 650 -12.05 -17.69 -36.79
C VAL A 650 -11.64 -19.13 -36.43
N CYS A 651 -12.01 -19.65 -35.25
CA CYS A 651 -11.59 -20.98 -34.82
C CYS A 651 -12.28 -22.12 -35.59
N LYS A 652 -13.56 -21.93 -35.96
CA LYS A 652 -14.42 -23.01 -36.49
C LYS A 652 -13.82 -23.81 -37.66
N PRO A 653 -13.29 -23.21 -38.76
CA PRO A 653 -12.75 -24.00 -39.88
C PRO A 653 -11.58 -24.91 -39.51
N PHE A 654 -10.75 -24.53 -38.53
CA PHE A 654 -9.64 -25.35 -38.04
C PHE A 654 -10.12 -26.46 -37.10
N VAL A 655 -11.13 -26.17 -36.28
CA VAL A 655 -11.79 -27.15 -35.41
C VAL A 655 -12.52 -28.22 -36.23
N ASP A 656 -13.28 -27.81 -37.25
CA ASP A 656 -13.99 -28.70 -38.17
C ASP A 656 -12.99 -29.61 -38.91
N ALA A 657 -11.89 -29.06 -39.43
CA ALA A 657 -10.83 -29.83 -40.07
C ALA A 657 -10.22 -30.92 -39.17
N ILE A 658 -10.00 -30.64 -37.88
CA ILE A 658 -9.50 -31.64 -36.91
C ILE A 658 -10.59 -32.68 -36.60
N ASN A 659 -11.86 -32.27 -36.46
CA ASN A 659 -12.97 -33.20 -36.23
C ASN A 659 -13.17 -34.16 -37.42
N GLU A 660 -13.13 -33.64 -38.65
CA GLU A 660 -13.31 -34.39 -39.89
C GLU A 660 -12.14 -35.35 -40.20
N SER A 661 -10.94 -35.09 -39.68
CA SER A 661 -9.78 -35.99 -39.79
C SER A 661 -9.96 -37.37 -39.13
N GLY A 662 -10.99 -37.53 -38.28
CA GLY A 662 -11.21 -38.71 -37.46
C GLY A 662 -10.29 -38.83 -36.23
N HIS A 663 -9.36 -37.89 -36.00
CA HIS A 663 -8.47 -37.90 -34.84
C HIS A 663 -9.17 -37.43 -33.54
N LYS A 664 -10.10 -38.26 -33.05
CA LYS A 664 -10.98 -37.96 -31.89
C LYS A 664 -10.24 -37.71 -30.57
N GLU A 665 -9.08 -38.33 -30.39
CA GLU A 665 -8.26 -38.23 -29.17
C GLU A 665 -7.43 -36.93 -29.10
N ALA A 666 -7.20 -36.24 -30.22
CA ALA A 666 -6.46 -34.99 -30.22
C ALA A 666 -7.20 -33.93 -29.39
N VAL A 667 -6.52 -33.35 -28.40
CA VAL A 667 -7.06 -32.28 -27.55
C VAL A 667 -7.09 -30.98 -28.36
N ILE A 668 -8.19 -30.22 -28.28
CA ILE A 668 -8.26 -28.86 -28.80
C ILE A 668 -8.58 -27.92 -27.63
N VAL A 669 -7.75 -26.89 -27.45
CA VAL A 669 -7.97 -25.79 -26.50
C VAL A 669 -8.20 -24.50 -27.29
N ASP A 670 -9.41 -23.96 -27.19
CA ASP A 670 -9.75 -22.66 -27.79
C ASP A 670 -9.51 -21.51 -26.80
N LEU A 671 -8.78 -20.48 -27.22
CA LEU A 671 -8.56 -19.25 -26.44
C LEU A 671 -9.55 -18.13 -26.79
N SER A 672 -10.27 -18.27 -27.90
CA SER A 672 -11.31 -17.34 -28.34
C SER A 672 -12.57 -17.45 -27.46
N ALA A 673 -13.63 -16.73 -27.83
CA ALA A 673 -14.94 -16.88 -27.20
C ALA A 673 -15.88 -17.87 -27.91
N ASP A 674 -15.48 -18.43 -29.06
CA ASP A 674 -16.35 -19.15 -30.00
C ASP A 674 -17.08 -20.34 -29.36
N TYR A 675 -16.40 -21.07 -28.47
CA TYR A 675 -16.94 -22.26 -27.81
C TYR A 675 -17.20 -22.11 -26.29
N ARG A 676 -17.16 -20.88 -25.74
CA ARG A 676 -17.39 -20.65 -24.29
C ARG A 676 -18.83 -20.83 -23.83
N PHE A 677 -19.76 -20.89 -24.79
CA PHE A 677 -21.20 -21.07 -24.59
C PHE A 677 -21.72 -22.41 -25.17
N ASP A 678 -20.82 -23.24 -25.72
CA ASP A 678 -21.16 -24.54 -26.31
C ASP A 678 -21.09 -25.63 -25.22
N SER A 679 -22.22 -26.28 -24.95
CA SER A 679 -22.33 -27.32 -23.91
C SER A 679 -21.62 -28.64 -24.26
N SER A 680 -21.25 -28.84 -25.53
CA SER A 680 -20.42 -29.97 -25.97
C SER A 680 -18.93 -29.77 -25.65
N TRP A 681 -18.51 -28.53 -25.36
CA TRP A 681 -17.16 -28.21 -24.90
C TRP A 681 -17.10 -28.21 -23.36
N THR A 682 -15.91 -28.44 -22.81
CA THR A 682 -15.67 -28.28 -21.38
C THR A 682 -15.02 -26.93 -21.09
N TYR A 683 -15.69 -26.13 -20.26
CA TYR A 683 -15.17 -24.84 -19.84
C TYR A 683 -13.94 -25.00 -18.94
N GLY A 684 -12.80 -24.47 -19.37
CA GLY A 684 -11.49 -24.74 -18.78
C GLY A 684 -11.16 -23.90 -17.54
N LEU A 685 -11.95 -24.01 -16.48
CA LEU A 685 -11.72 -23.32 -15.18
C LEU A 685 -11.57 -24.33 -14.03
N PRO A 686 -10.39 -24.97 -13.83
CA PRO A 686 -10.18 -26.09 -12.92
C PRO A 686 -10.56 -25.85 -11.46
N GLU A 687 -10.55 -24.61 -11.00
CA GLU A 687 -10.93 -24.24 -9.64
C GLU A 687 -12.45 -24.36 -9.41
N LEU A 688 -13.28 -24.16 -10.44
CA LEU A 688 -14.75 -24.19 -10.37
C LEU A 688 -15.37 -25.41 -11.07
N VAL A 689 -14.85 -25.79 -12.24
CA VAL A 689 -15.27 -26.97 -13.00
C VAL A 689 -14.53 -28.20 -12.48
N GLN A 690 -15.26 -29.30 -12.27
CA GLN A 690 -14.71 -30.56 -11.74
C GLN A 690 -13.49 -31.01 -12.56
N ARG A 691 -12.33 -31.13 -11.90
CA ARG A 691 -11.04 -31.38 -12.58
C ARG A 691 -11.05 -32.65 -13.44
N ASN A 692 -11.73 -33.70 -13.01
CA ASN A 692 -11.89 -34.93 -13.78
C ASN A 692 -12.59 -34.72 -15.13
N ARG A 693 -13.55 -33.78 -15.23
CA ARG A 693 -14.21 -33.44 -16.50
C ARG A 693 -13.19 -32.85 -17.48
N ILE A 694 -12.34 -31.92 -17.01
CA ILE A 694 -11.27 -31.31 -17.81
C ILE A 694 -10.23 -32.36 -18.21
N ALA A 695 -9.82 -33.24 -17.29
CA ALA A 695 -8.89 -34.33 -17.59
C ALA A 695 -9.43 -35.31 -18.65
N SER A 696 -10.75 -35.52 -18.70
CA SER A 696 -11.41 -36.33 -19.74
C SER A 696 -11.73 -35.59 -21.05
N ALA A 697 -11.47 -34.29 -21.15
CA ALA A 697 -11.98 -33.46 -22.25
C ALA A 697 -10.98 -33.29 -23.41
N THR A 698 -11.35 -33.76 -24.60
CA THR A 698 -10.63 -33.45 -25.84
C THR A 698 -11.04 -32.11 -26.47
N ARG A 699 -12.08 -31.43 -25.95
CA ARG A 699 -12.60 -30.15 -26.47
C ARG A 699 -12.79 -29.18 -25.29
N ILE A 700 -11.89 -28.21 -25.16
CA ILE A 700 -11.82 -27.29 -24.02
C ILE A 700 -11.91 -25.84 -24.49
N SER A 701 -12.88 -25.09 -23.97
CA SER A 701 -12.99 -23.64 -24.18
C SER A 701 -12.38 -22.91 -23.00
N ASN A 702 -11.31 -22.14 -23.26
CA ASN A 702 -10.58 -21.46 -22.20
C ASN A 702 -11.35 -20.20 -21.76
N PRO A 703 -11.47 -19.95 -20.45
CA PRO A 703 -12.05 -18.73 -19.89
C PRO A 703 -11.47 -17.43 -20.48
N GLY A 704 -12.30 -16.40 -20.56
CA GLY A 704 -11.85 -15.02 -20.78
C GLY A 704 -11.22 -14.41 -19.53
N CYS A 705 -10.23 -13.53 -19.70
CA CYS A 705 -9.44 -13.01 -18.58
C CYS A 705 -10.26 -12.31 -17.50
N TYR A 706 -11.20 -11.43 -17.86
CA TYR A 706 -12.13 -10.82 -16.90
C TYR A 706 -13.08 -11.87 -16.31
N ALA A 707 -13.58 -12.80 -17.13
CA ALA A 707 -14.49 -13.84 -16.68
C ALA A 707 -13.84 -14.76 -15.62
N THR A 708 -12.55 -15.10 -15.76
CA THR A 708 -11.75 -15.82 -14.75
C THR A 708 -11.72 -15.09 -13.42
N ALA A 709 -11.35 -13.81 -13.41
CA ALA A 709 -11.25 -13.01 -12.17
C ALA A 709 -12.63 -12.82 -11.51
N ALA A 710 -13.65 -12.50 -12.29
CA ALA A 710 -15.01 -12.32 -11.79
C ALA A 710 -15.61 -13.62 -11.22
N GLN A 711 -15.49 -14.75 -11.93
CA GLN A 711 -16.03 -16.02 -11.46
C GLN A 711 -15.37 -16.49 -10.17
N LEU A 712 -14.04 -16.40 -10.06
CA LEU A 712 -13.32 -16.74 -8.83
C LEU A 712 -13.63 -15.77 -7.68
N GLY A 713 -13.97 -14.52 -7.99
CA GLY A 713 -14.47 -13.54 -7.03
C GLY A 713 -15.90 -13.81 -6.54
N ILE A 714 -16.82 -14.26 -7.39
CA ILE A 714 -18.25 -14.42 -7.05
C ILE A 714 -18.56 -15.81 -6.48
N ALA A 715 -17.92 -16.87 -7.00
CA ALA A 715 -18.25 -18.27 -6.68
C ALA A 715 -18.35 -18.61 -5.17
N PRO A 716 -17.50 -18.09 -4.25
CA PRO A 716 -17.59 -18.40 -2.82
C PRO A 716 -18.82 -17.82 -2.11
N LEU A 717 -19.63 -16.99 -2.78
CA LEU A 717 -20.80 -16.31 -2.22
C LEU A 717 -22.12 -16.59 -2.96
N LEU A 718 -22.16 -17.51 -3.94
CA LEU A 718 -23.38 -17.78 -4.73
C LEU A 718 -24.61 -18.09 -3.84
N ASP A 719 -24.48 -19.01 -2.88
CA ASP A 719 -25.54 -19.37 -1.90
C ASP A 719 -25.88 -18.26 -0.88
N TYR A 720 -25.23 -17.10 -0.99
CA TYR A 720 -25.31 -15.97 -0.09
C TYR A 720 -25.78 -14.69 -0.81
N LEU A 721 -25.84 -14.69 -2.15
CA LEU A 721 -26.34 -13.56 -2.93
C LEU A 721 -27.79 -13.23 -2.59
N ALA A 722 -28.17 -11.96 -2.81
CA ALA A 722 -29.57 -11.56 -2.82
C ALA A 722 -30.28 -12.09 -4.09
N PRO A 723 -31.59 -12.37 -4.03
CA PRO A 723 -32.37 -12.67 -5.23
C PRO A 723 -32.54 -11.43 -6.12
N GLN A 724 -32.85 -11.68 -7.39
CA GLN A 724 -33.21 -10.65 -8.37
C GLN A 724 -34.32 -9.72 -7.86
N PRO A 725 -34.30 -8.40 -8.16
CA PRO A 725 -33.45 -7.71 -9.14
C PRO A 725 -32.04 -7.32 -8.64
N ALA A 726 -31.62 -7.75 -7.45
CA ALA A 726 -30.28 -7.44 -6.94
C ALA A 726 -29.24 -8.44 -7.46
N GLN A 727 -28.24 -7.97 -8.21
CA GLN A 727 -27.21 -8.80 -8.83
C GLN A 727 -25.77 -8.31 -8.53
N PRO A 728 -24.74 -9.19 -8.59
CA PRO A 728 -23.35 -8.77 -8.49
C PRO A 728 -22.98 -7.72 -9.54
N THR A 729 -22.19 -6.72 -9.15
CA THR A 729 -21.68 -5.68 -10.05
C THR A 729 -20.15 -5.72 -10.05
N VAL A 730 -19.57 -5.95 -11.22
CA VAL A 730 -18.13 -6.09 -11.44
C VAL A 730 -17.61 -4.87 -12.18
N PHE A 731 -16.89 -3.98 -11.50
CA PHE A 731 -16.07 -2.96 -12.17
C PHE A 731 -14.67 -3.54 -12.38
N GLY A 732 -14.17 -3.56 -13.62
CA GLY A 732 -12.90 -4.21 -13.94
C GLY A 732 -12.00 -3.36 -14.83
N VAL A 733 -10.72 -3.22 -14.47
CA VAL A 733 -9.71 -2.50 -15.26
C VAL A 733 -8.62 -3.47 -15.71
N SER A 734 -8.25 -3.47 -16.99
CA SER A 734 -7.12 -4.23 -17.54
C SER A 734 -5.97 -3.34 -18.02
N GLY A 735 -4.81 -3.96 -18.19
CA GLY A 735 -3.74 -3.40 -18.99
C GLY A 735 -4.04 -3.47 -20.49
N TYR A 736 -3.36 -2.64 -21.27
CA TYR A 736 -3.66 -2.44 -22.70
C TYR A 736 -3.31 -3.63 -23.60
N SER A 737 -2.52 -4.59 -23.12
CA SER A 737 -2.34 -5.87 -23.81
C SER A 737 -3.65 -6.65 -24.02
N GLY A 738 -4.67 -6.39 -23.20
CA GLY A 738 -6.02 -6.95 -23.34
C GLY A 738 -6.75 -6.53 -24.62
N ALA A 739 -6.38 -5.38 -25.21
CA ALA A 739 -6.89 -4.94 -26.52
C ALA A 739 -6.15 -5.60 -27.71
N GLY A 740 -5.17 -6.46 -27.44
CA GLY A 740 -4.40 -7.19 -28.45
C GLY A 740 -3.33 -6.33 -29.15
N THR A 741 -2.84 -6.81 -30.30
CA THR A 741 -1.71 -6.21 -31.04
C THR A 741 -2.12 -5.34 -32.24
N LYS A 742 -3.42 -5.24 -32.55
CA LYS A 742 -3.92 -4.35 -33.62
C LYS A 742 -4.09 -2.93 -33.05
N PRO A 743 -3.51 -1.87 -33.65
CA PRO A 743 -3.63 -0.50 -33.15
C PRO A 743 -5.09 -0.03 -33.00
N SER A 744 -5.36 0.65 -31.88
CA SER A 744 -6.67 1.19 -31.50
C SER A 744 -6.50 2.23 -30.37
N PRO A 745 -7.51 3.07 -30.08
CA PRO A 745 -7.48 3.94 -28.89
C PRO A 745 -7.34 3.21 -27.54
N LYS A 746 -7.59 1.89 -27.51
CA LYS A 746 -7.53 1.03 -26.32
C LYS A 746 -6.15 0.38 -26.12
N ASN A 747 -5.21 0.57 -27.03
CA ASN A 747 -3.80 0.16 -26.89
C ASN A 747 -2.78 1.19 -27.43
N ASP A 748 -3.21 2.43 -27.66
CA ASP A 748 -2.32 3.58 -27.80
C ASP A 748 -1.98 4.12 -26.39
N VAL A 749 -0.71 4.00 -26.00
CA VAL A 749 -0.22 4.44 -24.68
C VAL A 749 -0.32 5.96 -24.50
N ASN A 750 -0.28 6.74 -25.60
CA ASN A 750 -0.44 8.20 -25.53
C ASN A 750 -1.89 8.58 -25.20
N ASN A 751 -2.85 7.87 -25.81
CA ASN A 751 -4.28 8.07 -25.55
C ASN A 751 -4.72 7.53 -24.17
N LEU A 752 -3.93 6.62 -23.58
CA LEU A 752 -4.15 6.08 -22.24
C LEU A 752 -3.39 6.82 -21.13
N ALA A 753 -2.46 7.73 -21.47
CA ALA A 753 -1.76 8.56 -20.49
C ALA A 753 -2.76 9.44 -19.73
N ASP A 754 -2.68 9.42 -18.41
CA ASP A 754 -3.61 10.12 -17.48
C ASP A 754 -5.11 9.82 -17.73
N ASN A 755 -5.43 8.67 -18.34
CA ASN A 755 -6.77 8.34 -18.85
C ASN A 755 -7.21 6.90 -18.52
N LEU A 756 -8.52 6.66 -18.54
CA LEU A 756 -9.17 5.37 -18.25
C LEU A 756 -10.37 5.19 -19.18
N ILE A 757 -10.34 4.20 -20.08
CA ILE A 757 -11.28 4.11 -21.21
C ILE A 757 -12.13 2.83 -21.10
N PRO A 758 -13.46 2.87 -21.25
CA PRO A 758 -14.30 1.67 -21.28
C PRO A 758 -14.08 0.80 -22.53
N TYR A 759 -14.15 -0.52 -22.40
CA TYR A 759 -14.30 -1.42 -23.56
C TYR A 759 -15.74 -1.33 -24.10
N SER A 760 -16.71 -1.47 -23.21
CA SER A 760 -18.13 -1.11 -23.35
C SER A 760 -18.69 -0.78 -21.96
N LEU A 761 -19.90 -0.24 -21.87
CA LEU A 761 -20.56 0.07 -20.58
C LEU A 761 -21.60 -0.99 -20.15
N THR A 762 -22.09 -1.77 -21.11
CA THR A 762 -23.00 -2.93 -20.97
C THR A 762 -22.63 -3.97 -22.04
N ASP A 763 -23.31 -5.12 -22.03
CA ASP A 763 -23.37 -6.11 -23.13
C ASP A 763 -22.01 -6.70 -23.54
N HIS A 764 -21.00 -6.58 -22.67
CA HIS A 764 -19.68 -7.12 -22.97
C HIS A 764 -19.74 -8.65 -22.97
N ILE A 765 -18.99 -9.31 -23.86
CA ILE A 765 -19.07 -10.78 -23.99
C ILE A 765 -18.78 -11.52 -22.66
N HIS A 766 -17.86 -10.99 -21.85
CA HIS A 766 -17.55 -11.50 -20.51
C HIS A 766 -18.73 -11.37 -19.52
N GLU A 767 -19.63 -10.40 -19.66
CA GLU A 767 -20.82 -10.26 -18.79
C GLU A 767 -21.68 -11.53 -18.89
N ARG A 768 -22.09 -11.86 -20.13
CA ARG A 768 -22.83 -13.09 -20.44
C ARG A 768 -22.05 -14.36 -20.12
N GLU A 769 -20.72 -14.35 -20.29
CA GLU A 769 -19.86 -15.49 -19.94
C GLU A 769 -19.89 -15.76 -18.43
N ILE A 770 -19.79 -14.73 -17.60
CA ILE A 770 -19.89 -14.84 -16.14
C ILE A 770 -21.30 -15.29 -15.75
N SER A 771 -22.36 -14.66 -16.29
CA SER A 771 -23.75 -15.05 -16.02
C SER A 771 -24.00 -16.54 -16.33
N SER A 772 -23.59 -16.97 -17.53
CA SER A 772 -23.82 -18.34 -18.03
C SER A 772 -23.05 -19.41 -17.26
N GLN A 773 -21.85 -19.12 -16.75
CA GLN A 773 -21.02 -20.10 -16.05
C GLN A 773 -21.30 -20.14 -14.53
N LEU A 774 -21.85 -19.06 -13.95
CA LEU A 774 -22.26 -19.02 -12.54
C LEU A 774 -23.74 -19.34 -12.31
N GLY A 775 -24.59 -19.29 -13.34
CA GLY A 775 -26.04 -19.48 -13.22
C GLY A 775 -26.76 -18.34 -12.52
N THR A 776 -26.17 -17.14 -12.50
CA THR A 776 -26.76 -15.92 -11.90
C THR A 776 -26.31 -14.70 -12.70
N GLU A 777 -27.23 -13.78 -13.00
CA GLU A 777 -26.87 -12.58 -13.78
C GLU A 777 -25.88 -11.69 -13.04
N VAL A 778 -25.05 -10.97 -13.80
CA VAL A 778 -24.12 -9.96 -13.30
C VAL A 778 -24.16 -8.70 -14.16
N ALA A 779 -23.85 -7.55 -13.58
CA ALA A 779 -23.53 -6.34 -14.33
C ALA A 779 -22.00 -6.17 -14.38
N PHE A 780 -21.42 -5.88 -15.55
CA PHE A 780 -19.98 -5.87 -15.75
C PHE A 780 -19.50 -4.70 -16.62
N ILE A 781 -18.60 -3.88 -16.06
CA ILE A 781 -18.16 -2.61 -16.64
C ILE A 781 -16.63 -2.62 -16.89
N PRO A 782 -16.18 -3.14 -18.05
CA PRO A 782 -14.76 -3.25 -18.41
C PRO A 782 -14.12 -1.93 -18.84
N HIS A 783 -12.95 -1.61 -18.29
CA HIS A 783 -12.10 -0.48 -18.66
C HIS A 783 -10.64 -0.92 -18.94
N VAL A 784 -9.88 -0.08 -19.65
CA VAL A 784 -8.44 -0.23 -19.92
C VAL A 784 -7.67 1.01 -19.45
N ALA A 785 -6.46 0.78 -18.94
CA ALA A 785 -5.52 1.80 -18.46
C ALA A 785 -4.10 1.59 -19.04
N MET A 786 -3.20 2.56 -18.81
CA MET A 786 -1.89 2.63 -19.48
C MET A 786 -0.85 1.54 -19.14
N TRP A 787 -1.09 0.67 -18.15
CA TRP A 787 -0.15 -0.41 -17.83
C TRP A 787 -0.25 -1.56 -18.84
N PHE A 788 0.85 -2.28 -19.09
CA PHE A 788 0.88 -3.31 -20.14
C PHE A 788 -0.04 -4.51 -19.85
N ALA A 789 0.14 -5.17 -18.70
CA ALA A 789 -0.59 -6.38 -18.34
C ALA A 789 -0.97 -6.37 -16.85
N GLY A 790 -2.02 -7.10 -16.51
CA GLY A 790 -2.65 -7.14 -15.19
C GLY A 790 -4.07 -6.61 -15.22
N ILE A 791 -4.95 -7.25 -14.44
CA ILE A 791 -6.35 -6.91 -14.24
C ILE A 791 -6.58 -6.62 -12.74
N HIS A 792 -7.44 -5.65 -12.46
CA HIS A 792 -8.12 -5.47 -11.17
C HIS A 792 -9.63 -5.61 -11.38
N HIS A 793 -10.33 -6.21 -10.43
CA HIS A 793 -11.78 -6.14 -10.30
C HIS A 793 -12.13 -5.64 -8.92
N THR A 794 -13.13 -4.77 -8.85
CA THR A 794 -13.87 -4.43 -7.63
C THR A 794 -15.28 -4.98 -7.80
N ILE A 795 -15.64 -5.98 -7.00
CA ILE A 795 -16.86 -6.77 -7.15
C ILE A 795 -17.78 -6.45 -5.98
N SER A 796 -18.89 -5.76 -6.25
CA SER A 796 -19.94 -5.45 -5.27
C SER A 796 -21.01 -6.54 -5.30
N LEU A 797 -21.24 -7.19 -4.16
CA LEU A 797 -22.06 -8.40 -4.03
C LEU A 797 -23.22 -8.15 -3.05
N PRO A 798 -24.46 -7.94 -3.54
CA PRO A 798 -25.65 -7.89 -2.69
C PRO A 798 -25.89 -9.24 -2.01
N LEU A 799 -26.20 -9.25 -0.71
CA LEU A 799 -26.33 -10.48 0.10
C LEU A 799 -27.76 -10.68 0.62
N SER A 800 -28.27 -11.90 0.54
CA SER A 800 -29.61 -12.27 1.04
C SER A 800 -29.72 -12.19 2.56
N LYS A 801 -28.62 -12.42 3.29
CA LYS A 801 -28.52 -12.37 4.75
C LYS A 801 -27.40 -11.44 5.20
N SER A 802 -27.46 -11.01 6.47
CA SER A 802 -26.38 -10.21 7.07
C SER A 802 -25.18 -11.11 7.38
N MET A 803 -23.96 -10.63 7.12
CA MET A 803 -22.69 -11.34 7.33
C MET A 803 -21.61 -10.36 7.83
N ALA A 804 -20.62 -10.83 8.58
CA ALA A 804 -19.42 -10.04 8.88
C ALA A 804 -18.31 -10.27 7.83
N SER A 805 -17.41 -9.30 7.69
CA SER A 805 -16.23 -9.38 6.78
C SER A 805 -15.39 -10.64 7.01
N ARG A 806 -15.17 -11.02 8.27
CA ARG A 806 -14.43 -12.26 8.62
C ARG A 806 -15.13 -13.52 8.09
N ASP A 807 -16.46 -13.56 8.12
CA ASP A 807 -17.24 -14.73 7.71
C ASP A 807 -17.18 -14.87 6.18
N VAL A 808 -17.28 -13.73 5.47
CA VAL A 808 -17.05 -13.64 4.02
C VAL A 808 -15.63 -14.13 3.70
N ARG A 809 -14.58 -13.57 4.31
CA ARG A 809 -13.19 -13.98 4.06
C ARG A 809 -12.97 -15.48 4.30
N GLN A 810 -13.56 -16.05 5.35
CA GLN A 810 -13.43 -17.49 5.67
C GLN A 810 -14.04 -18.37 4.57
N LEU A 811 -15.11 -17.96 3.89
CA LEU A 811 -15.68 -18.71 2.76
C LEU A 811 -14.69 -18.81 1.58
N TYR A 812 -13.92 -17.75 1.29
CA TYR A 812 -12.91 -17.77 0.22
C TYR A 812 -11.71 -18.64 0.62
N GLN A 813 -11.25 -18.53 1.87
CA GLN A 813 -10.17 -19.37 2.39
C GLN A 813 -10.55 -20.87 2.40
N ASN A 814 -11.81 -21.19 2.69
CA ASN A 814 -12.32 -22.55 2.59
C ASN A 814 -12.46 -23.01 1.13
N ARG A 815 -13.06 -22.18 0.27
CA ARG A 815 -13.39 -22.53 -1.12
C ARG A 815 -12.13 -22.78 -1.97
N TYR A 816 -11.01 -22.15 -1.63
CA TYR A 816 -9.73 -22.28 -2.33
C TYR A 816 -8.63 -22.92 -1.47
N ASP A 817 -8.98 -23.71 -0.45
CA ASP A 817 -8.01 -24.52 0.30
C ASP A 817 -7.15 -25.36 -0.67
N LYS A 818 -5.83 -25.32 -0.46
CA LYS A 818 -4.77 -26.00 -1.22
C LYS A 818 -4.62 -25.61 -2.69
N GLU A 819 -5.38 -24.65 -3.22
CA GLU A 819 -5.15 -24.11 -4.57
C GLU A 819 -3.80 -23.39 -4.65
N LYS A 820 -2.89 -23.86 -5.49
CA LYS A 820 -1.56 -23.22 -5.61
C LYS A 820 -1.57 -21.93 -6.43
N LEU A 821 -2.57 -21.77 -7.31
CA LEU A 821 -2.73 -20.59 -8.18
C LEU A 821 -3.76 -19.59 -7.66
N VAL A 822 -4.30 -19.75 -6.44
CA VAL A 822 -5.24 -18.81 -5.82
C VAL A 822 -4.79 -18.44 -4.41
N LYS A 823 -4.55 -17.15 -4.17
CA LYS A 823 -4.06 -16.61 -2.91
C LYS A 823 -5.07 -15.65 -2.30
N VAL A 824 -5.53 -15.95 -1.08
CA VAL A 824 -6.53 -15.16 -0.35
C VAL A 824 -5.87 -14.26 0.71
N SER A 825 -5.78 -12.96 0.45
CA SER A 825 -5.23 -11.94 1.36
C SER A 825 -6.31 -11.25 2.21
N GLY A 826 -5.91 -10.63 3.33
CA GLY A 826 -6.80 -9.70 4.04
C GLY A 826 -6.96 -8.39 3.26
N GLU A 827 -5.81 -7.75 3.00
CA GLU A 827 -5.72 -6.50 2.23
C GLU A 827 -6.13 -6.66 0.76
N SER A 828 -6.50 -5.53 0.13
CA SER A 828 -6.79 -5.49 -1.30
C SER A 828 -5.54 -5.86 -2.12
N PRO A 829 -5.64 -6.81 -3.06
CA PRO A 829 -4.57 -7.06 -4.02
C PRO A 829 -4.40 -5.88 -4.98
N LEU A 830 -3.23 -5.80 -5.62
CA LEU A 830 -2.82 -4.70 -6.49
C LEU A 830 -2.32 -5.22 -7.84
N VAL A 831 -2.63 -4.51 -8.93
CA VAL A 831 -2.20 -4.90 -10.29
C VAL A 831 -0.69 -5.07 -10.38
N LYS A 832 0.08 -4.13 -9.81
CA LYS A 832 1.56 -4.17 -9.79
C LYS A 832 2.13 -5.43 -9.11
N ASN A 833 1.35 -6.09 -8.24
CA ASN A 833 1.78 -7.29 -7.53
C ASN A 833 1.49 -8.58 -8.30
N ILE A 834 0.55 -8.57 -9.26
CA ILE A 834 0.12 -9.77 -10.01
C ILE A 834 0.59 -9.75 -11.48
N SER A 835 0.89 -8.58 -12.04
CA SER A 835 1.43 -8.44 -13.40
C SER A 835 2.67 -9.31 -13.57
N GLY A 836 2.69 -10.14 -14.61
CA GLY A 836 3.75 -11.13 -14.85
C GLY A 836 3.73 -12.37 -13.93
N LYS A 837 2.63 -12.63 -13.21
CA LYS A 837 2.45 -13.85 -12.38
C LYS A 837 1.34 -14.78 -12.88
N HIS A 838 1.47 -16.04 -12.49
CA HIS A 838 0.67 -17.17 -12.98
C HIS A 838 -0.60 -17.46 -12.18
N GLY A 839 -0.84 -16.74 -11.07
CA GLY A 839 -1.96 -16.97 -10.16
C GLY A 839 -2.99 -15.84 -10.11
N VAL A 840 -3.85 -15.94 -9.10
CA VAL A 840 -4.94 -15.02 -8.74
C VAL A 840 -4.72 -14.56 -7.30
N GLU A 841 -4.79 -13.25 -7.05
CA GLU A 841 -4.89 -12.72 -5.68
C GLU A 841 -6.32 -12.21 -5.43
N ILE A 842 -6.92 -12.59 -4.30
CA ILE A 842 -8.26 -12.17 -3.87
C ILE A 842 -8.16 -11.60 -2.46
N GLY A 843 -8.73 -10.42 -2.21
CA GLY A 843 -8.69 -9.78 -0.90
C GLY A 843 -9.50 -8.49 -0.83
N GLY A 844 -9.23 -7.65 0.17
CA GLY A 844 -9.95 -6.40 0.38
C GLY A 844 -11.41 -6.63 0.79
N PHE A 845 -11.63 -7.60 1.67
CA PHE A 845 -12.95 -8.07 2.10
C PHE A 845 -13.70 -7.04 2.94
N ALA A 846 -14.36 -6.07 2.29
CA ALA A 846 -15.24 -5.11 2.93
C ALA A 846 -16.67 -5.64 2.98
N VAL A 847 -17.42 -5.32 4.04
CA VAL A 847 -18.87 -5.52 4.10
C VAL A 847 -19.51 -4.23 4.60
N HIS A 848 -20.60 -3.81 3.97
CA HIS A 848 -21.36 -2.64 4.36
C HIS A 848 -21.97 -2.81 5.76
N SER A 849 -22.16 -1.72 6.51
CA SER A 849 -22.65 -1.72 7.90
C SER A 849 -24.03 -2.37 8.14
N SER A 850 -24.81 -2.59 7.09
CA SER A 850 -26.05 -3.37 7.15
C SER A 850 -25.84 -4.90 7.06
N GLY A 851 -24.61 -5.36 6.83
CA GLY A 851 -24.21 -6.74 6.54
C GLY A 851 -24.71 -7.28 5.21
N LYS A 852 -25.48 -6.49 4.43
CA LYS A 852 -26.24 -6.93 3.24
C LYS A 852 -25.53 -6.68 1.89
N ARG A 853 -24.27 -6.25 1.91
CA ARG A 853 -23.46 -6.06 0.69
C ARG A 853 -21.98 -6.26 1.01
N ALA A 854 -21.36 -7.28 0.42
CA ALA A 854 -19.91 -7.42 0.41
C ALA A 854 -19.30 -6.63 -0.75
N VAL A 855 -18.03 -6.27 -0.61
CA VAL A 855 -17.16 -5.86 -1.72
C VAL A 855 -15.86 -6.64 -1.60
N VAL A 856 -15.40 -7.23 -2.70
CA VAL A 856 -14.10 -7.93 -2.77
C VAL A 856 -13.33 -7.46 -3.98
N ASN A 857 -12.00 -7.48 -3.88
CA ASN A 857 -11.10 -7.15 -4.97
C ASN A 857 -10.35 -8.41 -5.44
N VAL A 858 -10.28 -8.59 -6.76
CA VAL A 858 -9.58 -9.71 -7.41
C VAL A 858 -8.58 -9.15 -8.41
N THR A 859 -7.36 -9.70 -8.45
CA THR A 859 -6.38 -9.39 -9.50
C THR A 859 -5.83 -10.67 -10.13
N ILE A 860 -5.56 -10.59 -11.43
CA ILE A 860 -4.87 -11.61 -12.23
C ILE A 860 -3.94 -10.93 -13.23
N ASP A 861 -2.96 -11.64 -13.78
CA ASP A 861 -2.37 -11.24 -15.06
C ASP A 861 -3.29 -11.69 -16.22
N ASN A 862 -3.62 -10.77 -17.14
CA ASN A 862 -4.58 -11.03 -18.23
C ASN A 862 -4.00 -11.86 -19.40
N LEU A 863 -2.68 -11.98 -19.49
CA LEU A 863 -1.99 -12.81 -20.49
C LEU A 863 -1.64 -14.19 -19.93
N LEU A 864 -1.34 -14.28 -18.63
CA LEU A 864 -0.97 -15.51 -17.93
C LEU A 864 -2.20 -16.22 -17.36
N LYS A 865 -2.60 -15.99 -16.10
CA LYS A 865 -3.76 -16.68 -15.50
C LYS A 865 -5.09 -16.33 -16.17
N GLY A 866 -5.17 -15.20 -16.86
CA GLY A 866 -6.29 -14.83 -17.71
C GLY A 866 -6.32 -15.50 -19.09
N ALA A 867 -5.24 -16.19 -19.51
CA ALA A 867 -5.19 -16.91 -20.79
C ALA A 867 -4.13 -18.03 -20.86
N ALA A 868 -2.84 -17.72 -21.04
CA ALA A 868 -1.81 -18.71 -21.39
C ALA A 868 -1.50 -19.73 -20.29
N THR A 869 -1.53 -19.34 -19.02
CA THR A 869 -1.37 -20.25 -17.87
C THR A 869 -2.62 -21.07 -17.64
N GLN A 870 -3.80 -20.48 -17.84
CA GLN A 870 -5.07 -21.20 -17.82
C GLN A 870 -5.06 -22.31 -18.89
N CYS A 871 -4.61 -21.98 -20.10
CA CYS A 871 -4.42 -22.92 -21.20
C CYS A 871 -3.48 -24.07 -20.81
N LEU A 872 -2.28 -23.77 -20.28
CA LEU A 872 -1.35 -24.83 -19.86
C LEU A 872 -1.92 -25.70 -18.72
N GLN A 873 -2.59 -25.13 -17.71
CA GLN A 873 -3.23 -25.90 -16.63
C GLN A 873 -4.31 -26.85 -17.17
N ASN A 874 -5.09 -26.39 -18.16
CA ASN A 874 -6.08 -27.23 -18.86
C ASN A 874 -5.40 -28.32 -19.71
N MET A 875 -4.33 -27.99 -20.44
CA MET A 875 -3.55 -28.97 -21.23
C MET A 875 -2.91 -30.03 -20.33
N ASN A 876 -2.34 -29.65 -19.18
CA ASN A 876 -1.77 -30.56 -18.20
C ASN A 876 -2.80 -31.58 -17.71
N LEU A 877 -4.00 -31.10 -17.36
CA LEU A 877 -5.11 -31.97 -16.94
C LEU A 877 -5.51 -32.92 -18.06
N ALA A 878 -5.86 -32.40 -19.24
CA ALA A 878 -6.39 -33.16 -20.38
C ALA A 878 -5.39 -34.14 -21.02
N LEU A 879 -4.09 -33.87 -20.92
CA LEU A 879 -3.06 -34.74 -21.48
C LEU A 879 -2.53 -35.77 -20.48
N GLY A 880 -2.78 -35.62 -19.17
CA GLY A 880 -2.32 -36.56 -18.13
C GLY A 880 -0.94 -36.23 -17.54
N TYR A 881 -0.63 -34.94 -17.39
CA TYR A 881 0.57 -34.42 -16.70
C TYR A 881 0.21 -33.87 -15.31
N GLY A 882 1.22 -33.50 -14.52
CA GLY A 882 0.98 -32.83 -13.24
C GLY A 882 0.26 -31.49 -13.46
N GLU A 883 -0.80 -31.21 -12.70
CA GLU A 883 -1.68 -30.04 -12.96
C GLU A 883 -0.92 -28.70 -13.09
N TYR A 884 0.11 -28.52 -12.26
CA TYR A 884 0.95 -27.31 -12.20
C TYR A 884 2.31 -27.48 -12.89
N GLU A 885 2.50 -28.53 -13.69
CA GLU A 885 3.74 -28.82 -14.40
C GLU A 885 4.04 -27.72 -15.43
N GLY A 886 5.31 -27.32 -15.56
CA GLY A 886 5.74 -26.16 -16.38
C GLY A 886 5.26 -24.78 -15.93
N ILE A 887 4.37 -24.67 -14.93
CA ILE A 887 3.83 -23.41 -14.41
C ILE A 887 4.66 -22.96 -13.19
N PRO A 888 5.29 -21.76 -13.22
CA PRO A 888 5.89 -21.17 -12.02
C PRO A 888 4.82 -20.81 -10.97
N LEU A 889 5.09 -21.12 -9.70
CA LEU A 889 4.19 -20.96 -8.56
C LEU A 889 4.71 -19.89 -7.59
#